data_AF-A0A7J0BTU4-F1
#
_entry.id   AF-A0A7J0BTU4-F1
#
_cell.length_a   1.000
_cell.length_b   1.000
_cell.length_c   1.000
_cell.angle_alpha   90.00
_cell.angle_beta   90.00
_cell.angle_gamma   90.00
#
_symmetry.space_group_name_H-M   'P 1'
#
loop_
_entity.id
_entity.type
_entity.pdbx_description
1 polymer ?
#
loop_
_entity_poly.entity_id
_entity_poly.type
_entity_poly.pdbx_seq_one_letter_code
_entity_poly.pdbx_strand_id
1 'polypeptide(L)'
;MKAQQHISCGIRTILTRHDLITYEHLLADAVSRFLTYKSYSLYFPKGKHNPQPVWDSQDRKLLLPLTLQGRLLGVFVARGVSMRARKSMMDVLPGLGELALEKVQLYKLSITDPATGLFTRQHMEQALCRETERIRDCFKPAGEGGCEFNGHAEQGSYSACMGVISFTLTSLRTVMRDYGYLFADELAARLADVLGECAPQQALAARTGDFEYTLFIPCGTSSSCRRIAKDAVRAMRAVRMVHELTDDHVGVGVCAGYATYPQDFEGPLFGLAVEEQARQLLRKARIAAGIAGERNLGEATGHVMGYNRILVEGGKVVETMPMSRVMVSLGRSMGAREGARYSVWSTDYRSHRMATGAQGEANGGEGLAEPVSAEGTEPKSPLYKGEIVLMEVRESQSQAEVMHLGDPTWAIEPGDRITLMPEEDGIAAAPQGETAHLDPLTGLLRHRDFLARFAREREQCDRFALALVRLTGAERVQGERTPHAEQLVAESAEVCRSILGDDVVGGRYGLNSLIYFHAGAVPDHMRERYTRLCETLDSRLDIEAAVGVACHPFLNYRRADSLENCLKALEYAMLCPKPRVGVMDSLALNISADKLYSRGDTFDAIEEYKRALLADADNTMAWNSLGVCYAGLGRPQEARKQFEEALARNRKDVMALYNLGNVCHTMGELKEAQTYYRKCLKQHPGHFFALIRLGQLSEAERKYGMARQYYNRAAKLEENQGIVQRYLARLCMRQGRTDEARECLHQALIHNPQDAVALQLMAKLYLDGGEDPEIAEVLARQAAALRPDMKSAWLELARAFEARGRHQDAREALYKAGAL
;
A
#
# COMPACT_ATOMS: atom_id res chain seq x y z
N MET A 1 49.79 20.41 39.31
CA MET A 1 49.85 18.93 39.50
C MET A 1 48.53 18.41 40.06
N LYS A 2 47.46 18.40 39.24
CA LYS A 2 46.24 17.64 39.47
C LYS A 2 45.95 16.90 38.17
N ALA A 3 46.53 15.71 38.06
CA ALA A 3 46.26 14.74 37.00
C ALA A 3 45.79 13.46 37.70
N GLN A 4 44.91 12.72 37.04
CA GLN A 4 44.19 11.51 37.51
C GLN A 4 42.83 11.74 38.19
N GLN A 5 41.90 12.37 37.48
CA GLN A 5 40.55 11.80 37.43
C GLN A 5 40.59 10.72 36.34
N HIS A 6 40.74 9.47 36.78
CA HIS A 6 40.52 8.32 35.92
C HIS A 6 39.10 8.41 35.36
N ILE A 7 38.99 8.58 34.05
CA ILE A 7 37.83 8.15 33.28
C ILE A 7 37.76 6.63 33.45
N SER A 8 37.15 6.18 34.55
CA SER A 8 36.79 4.78 34.68
C SER A 8 35.54 4.60 33.82
N CYS A 9 35.74 4.18 32.58
CA CYS A 9 34.76 3.33 31.91
C CYS A 9 34.64 2.07 32.79
N GLY A 10 33.82 2.18 33.84
CA GLY A 10 33.71 1.19 34.88
C GLY A 10 33.14 -0.07 34.25
N ILE A 11 33.91 -1.17 34.32
CA ILE A 11 33.47 -2.49 33.92
C ILE A 11 32.20 -2.82 34.74
N ARG A 12 31.01 -2.61 34.14
CA ARG A 12 29.68 -2.81 34.76
C ARG A 12 29.35 -4.28 35.05
N THR A 13 30.31 -5.19 34.83
CA THR A 13 30.16 -6.65 34.89
C THR A 13 30.84 -7.30 36.11
N ILE A 14 31.16 -6.51 37.14
CA ILE A 14 31.66 -7.04 38.43
C ILE A 14 30.53 -7.76 39.18
N LEU A 15 30.85 -8.87 39.85
CA LEU A 15 29.89 -9.64 40.65
C LEU A 15 29.43 -8.86 41.89
N THR A 16 28.13 -8.86 42.14
CA THR A 16 27.49 -8.24 43.30
C THR A 16 26.97 -9.29 44.27
N ARG A 17 26.54 -8.87 45.47
CA ARG A 17 25.90 -9.77 46.44
C ARG A 17 24.57 -10.34 45.93
N HIS A 18 23.84 -9.55 45.15
CA HIS A 18 22.59 -9.98 44.53
C HIS A 18 22.84 -11.09 43.50
N ASP A 19 23.90 -10.96 42.70
CA ASP A 19 24.30 -12.00 41.73
C ASP A 19 24.59 -13.36 42.39
N LEU A 20 25.11 -13.38 43.63
CA LEU A 20 25.32 -14.63 44.35
C LEU A 20 24.02 -15.35 44.70
N ILE A 21 22.94 -14.60 44.94
CA ILE A 21 21.61 -15.14 45.17
C ILE A 21 21.04 -15.63 43.83
N THR A 22 21.12 -14.81 42.78
CA THR A 22 20.63 -15.15 41.44
C THR A 22 21.29 -16.40 40.85
N TYR A 23 22.61 -16.55 41.04
CA TYR A 23 23.40 -17.67 40.52
C TYR A 23 23.79 -18.69 41.61
N GLU A 24 23.00 -18.76 42.70
CA GLU A 24 23.28 -19.65 43.85
C GLU A 24 23.48 -21.11 43.41
N HIS A 25 22.68 -21.60 42.47
CA HIS A 25 22.79 -22.96 41.94
C HIS A 25 24.13 -23.23 41.21
N LEU A 26 24.65 -22.28 40.43
CA LEU A 26 25.94 -22.40 39.76
C LEU A 26 27.10 -22.36 40.75
N LEU A 27 26.98 -21.52 41.76
CA LEU A 27 27.92 -21.44 42.87
C LEU A 27 27.93 -22.75 43.66
N ALA A 28 26.77 -23.31 43.97
CA ALA A 28 26.63 -24.59 44.66
C ALA A 28 27.23 -25.75 43.85
N ASP A 29 26.99 -25.80 42.53
CA ASP A 29 27.62 -26.78 41.62
C ASP A 29 29.15 -26.59 41.53
N ALA A 30 29.62 -25.35 41.49
CA ALA A 30 31.06 -25.09 41.49
C ALA A 30 31.72 -25.57 42.79
N VAL A 31 31.06 -25.32 43.93
CA VAL A 31 31.55 -25.75 45.25
C VAL A 31 31.45 -27.27 45.43
N SER A 32 30.42 -27.92 44.91
CA SER A 32 30.22 -29.37 45.06
C SER A 32 31.33 -30.20 44.41
N ARG A 33 32.00 -29.66 43.38
CA ARG A 33 33.12 -30.30 42.66
C ARG A 33 34.36 -30.50 43.53
N PHE A 34 34.56 -29.66 44.55
CA PHE A 34 35.71 -29.76 45.45
C PHE A 34 35.32 -29.93 46.93
N LEU A 35 34.04 -29.78 47.27
CA LEU A 35 33.53 -29.89 48.63
C LEU A 35 32.22 -30.69 48.64
N THR A 36 32.24 -31.87 49.27
CA THR A 36 31.02 -32.68 49.46
C THR A 36 30.24 -32.20 50.68
N TYR A 37 28.95 -31.91 50.53
CA TYR A 37 28.07 -31.45 51.62
C TYR A 37 26.65 -32.00 51.47
N LYS A 38 25.88 -32.04 52.58
CA LYS A 38 24.49 -32.49 52.59
C LYS A 38 23.49 -31.38 52.32
N SER A 39 23.78 -30.17 52.81
CA SER A 39 22.96 -28.96 52.60
C SER A 39 23.86 -27.73 52.68
N TYR A 40 23.40 -26.61 52.12
CA TYR A 40 24.13 -25.35 52.12
C TYR A 40 23.20 -24.15 52.35
N SER A 41 23.78 -22.99 52.66
CA SER A 41 23.08 -21.70 52.72
C SER A 41 24.06 -20.55 52.48
N LEU A 42 23.58 -19.42 51.97
CA LEU A 42 24.37 -18.20 51.79
C LEU A 42 24.16 -17.21 52.94
N TYR A 43 25.25 -16.66 53.46
CA TYR A 43 25.23 -15.66 54.53
C TYR A 43 25.97 -14.39 54.12
N PHE A 44 25.36 -13.22 54.36
CA PHE A 44 25.89 -11.92 53.93
C PHE A 44 26.21 -11.03 55.15
N PRO A 45 27.45 -11.04 55.67
CA PRO A 45 27.80 -10.26 56.85
C PRO A 45 27.82 -8.74 56.60
N LYS A 46 27.35 -7.98 57.61
CA LYS A 46 27.33 -6.50 57.58
C LYS A 46 28.65 -5.84 58.02
N GLY A 47 29.62 -6.59 58.58
CA GLY A 47 30.89 -6.08 59.10
C GLY A 47 32.14 -6.78 58.51
N LYS A 48 33.34 -6.41 59.00
CA LYS A 48 34.60 -7.08 58.63
C LYS A 48 34.56 -8.54 59.10
N HIS A 49 34.41 -9.47 58.16
CA HIS A 49 34.46 -10.90 58.44
C HIS A 49 35.89 -11.42 58.27
N ASN A 50 36.28 -12.43 59.05
CA ASN A 50 37.55 -13.12 58.87
C ASN A 50 37.61 -13.73 57.45
N PRO A 51 38.63 -13.41 56.62
CA PRO A 51 38.78 -13.95 55.27
C PRO A 51 39.19 -15.43 55.24
N GLN A 52 39.46 -16.04 56.41
CA GLN A 52 39.77 -17.46 56.50
C GLN A 52 38.52 -18.33 56.71
N PRO A 53 38.50 -19.54 56.12
CA PRO A 53 37.39 -20.46 56.28
C PRO A 53 37.35 -21.00 57.71
N VAL A 54 36.16 -21.04 58.31
CA VAL A 54 35.97 -21.52 59.68
C VAL A 54 35.25 -22.86 59.65
N TRP A 55 35.90 -23.88 60.21
CA TRP A 55 35.31 -25.21 60.40
C TRP A 55 34.83 -25.39 61.83
N ASP A 56 33.54 -25.70 61.98
CA ASP A 56 32.93 -26.11 63.23
C ASP A 56 32.83 -27.64 63.28
N SER A 57 33.60 -28.25 64.18
CA SER A 57 33.68 -29.70 64.35
C SER A 57 32.46 -30.29 65.05
N GLN A 58 31.71 -29.51 65.84
CA GLN A 58 30.53 -29.99 66.57
C GLN A 58 29.35 -30.16 65.60
N ASP A 59 29.10 -29.17 64.76
CA ASP A 59 27.96 -29.14 63.82
C ASP A 59 28.30 -29.69 62.42
N ARG A 60 29.54 -30.13 62.19
CA ARG A 60 30.08 -30.53 60.87
C ARG A 60 29.79 -29.46 59.80
N LYS A 61 30.05 -28.20 60.14
CA LYS A 61 29.68 -27.01 59.36
C LYS A 61 30.92 -26.25 58.92
N LEU A 62 31.01 -25.94 57.64
CA LEU A 62 32.08 -25.13 57.05
C LEU A 62 31.54 -23.76 56.62
N LEU A 63 32.18 -22.70 57.09
CA LEU A 63 31.94 -21.32 56.66
C LEU A 63 33.05 -20.95 55.67
N LEU A 64 32.73 -20.94 54.37
CA LEU A 64 33.66 -20.58 53.31
C LEU A 64 33.43 -19.12 52.87
N PRO A 65 34.33 -18.17 53.19
CA PRO A 65 34.19 -16.80 52.73
C PRO A 65 34.39 -16.71 51.21
N LEU A 66 33.42 -16.09 50.54
CA LEU A 66 33.40 -15.86 49.10
C LEU A 66 33.99 -14.48 48.81
N THR A 67 35.28 -14.44 48.55
CA THR A 67 36.03 -13.21 48.26
C THR A 67 36.49 -13.24 46.81
N LEU A 68 36.21 -12.17 46.06
CA LEU A 68 36.64 -12.00 44.67
C LEU A 68 37.48 -10.73 44.57
N GLN A 69 38.74 -10.82 44.13
CA GLN A 69 39.67 -9.69 44.00
C GLN A 69 39.78 -8.87 45.31
N GLY A 70 39.80 -9.56 46.45
CA GLY A 70 39.89 -8.93 47.78
C GLY A 70 38.57 -8.35 48.33
N ARG A 71 37.46 -8.42 47.59
CA ARG A 71 36.13 -7.99 48.04
C ARG A 71 35.28 -9.17 48.53
N LEU A 72 34.87 -9.14 49.81
CA LEU A 72 33.96 -10.15 50.38
C LEU A 72 32.53 -9.94 49.86
N LEU A 73 32.02 -10.93 49.12
CA LEU A 73 30.68 -10.93 48.56
C LEU A 73 29.68 -11.69 49.44
N GLY A 74 30.09 -12.76 50.13
CA GLY A 74 29.24 -13.55 51.02
C GLY A 74 30.01 -14.67 51.72
N VAL A 75 29.31 -15.54 52.44
CA VAL A 75 29.87 -16.74 53.07
C VAL A 75 29.00 -17.93 52.68
N PHE A 76 29.61 -18.94 52.06
CA PHE A 76 28.96 -20.21 51.73
C PHE A 76 29.02 -21.13 52.95
N VAL A 77 27.86 -21.48 53.50
CA VAL A 77 27.73 -22.26 54.72
C VAL A 77 27.35 -23.69 54.36
N ALA A 78 28.32 -24.59 54.30
CA ALA A 78 28.11 -26.00 53.98
C ALA A 78 27.93 -26.85 55.25
N ARG A 79 26.90 -27.71 55.30
CA ARG A 79 26.63 -28.62 56.43
C ARG A 79 26.84 -30.08 56.03
N GLY A 80 27.30 -30.88 56.98
CA GLY A 80 27.51 -32.32 56.79
C GLY A 80 28.74 -32.65 55.95
N VAL A 81 29.75 -31.77 55.95
CA VAL A 81 30.98 -31.95 55.17
C VAL A 81 31.82 -33.08 55.75
N SER A 82 32.17 -34.09 54.93
CA SER A 82 33.05 -35.20 55.33
C SER A 82 34.52 -34.84 55.10
N MET A 83 35.11 -34.07 56.01
CA MET A 83 36.51 -33.65 55.91
C MET A 83 37.46 -34.77 56.36
N ARG A 84 37.84 -35.69 55.46
CA ARG A 84 38.89 -36.70 55.73
C ARG A 84 40.32 -36.26 55.38
N ALA A 85 40.54 -35.00 54.99
CA ALA A 85 41.89 -34.43 54.82
C ALA A 85 42.06 -33.18 55.71
N ARG A 86 43.00 -33.27 56.66
CA ARG A 86 43.28 -32.29 57.74
C ARG A 86 44.06 -31.07 57.22
N LYS A 87 43.77 -29.87 57.76
CA LYS A 87 44.52 -28.59 57.73
C LYS A 87 45.00 -28.04 56.37
N SER A 88 45.69 -28.83 55.54
CA SER A 88 46.23 -28.38 54.24
C SER A 88 45.16 -27.89 53.26
N MET A 89 43.94 -28.43 53.34
CA MET A 89 42.84 -27.98 52.48
C MET A 89 42.26 -26.63 52.92
N MET A 90 42.40 -26.23 54.20
CA MET A 90 41.86 -24.96 54.72
C MET A 90 42.57 -23.75 54.12
N ASP A 91 43.86 -23.88 53.79
CA ASP A 91 44.64 -22.80 53.17
C ASP A 91 44.30 -22.60 51.69
N VAL A 92 43.82 -23.65 51.01
CA VAL A 92 43.50 -23.65 49.57
C VAL A 92 42.02 -23.32 49.30
N LEU A 93 41.14 -23.60 50.26
CA LEU A 93 39.70 -23.37 50.15
C LEU A 93 39.30 -21.93 49.73
N PRO A 94 39.92 -20.85 50.24
CA PRO A 94 39.62 -19.50 49.77
C PRO A 94 39.90 -19.30 48.29
N GLY A 95 41.02 -19.83 47.78
CA GLY A 95 41.36 -19.76 46.36
C GLY A 95 40.40 -20.58 45.49
N LEU A 96 39.95 -21.75 45.95
CA LEU A 96 38.90 -22.53 45.26
C LEU A 96 37.55 -21.81 45.29
N GLY A 97 37.23 -21.14 46.39
CA GLY A 97 36.06 -20.26 46.50
C GLY A 97 36.12 -19.09 45.53
N GLU A 98 37.28 -18.45 45.39
CA GLU A 98 37.52 -17.38 44.41
C GLU A 98 37.38 -17.91 42.98
N LEU A 99 37.96 -19.07 42.64
CA LEU A 99 37.77 -19.70 41.32
C LEU A 99 36.31 -20.05 41.03
N ALA A 100 35.54 -20.45 42.06
CA ALA A 100 34.11 -20.68 41.91
C ALA A 100 33.38 -19.36 41.60
N LEU A 101 33.77 -18.25 42.23
CA LEU A 101 33.24 -16.92 41.92
C LEU A 101 33.67 -16.41 40.54
N GLU A 102 34.91 -16.67 40.11
CA GLU A 102 35.38 -16.37 38.76
C GLU A 102 34.58 -17.14 37.72
N LYS A 103 34.26 -18.42 37.97
CA LYS A 103 33.36 -19.20 37.10
C LYS A 103 31.98 -18.55 37.00
N VAL A 104 31.41 -18.09 38.12
CA VAL A 104 30.13 -17.37 38.13
C VAL A 104 30.26 -16.02 37.41
N GLN A 105 31.40 -15.34 37.52
CA GLN A 105 31.67 -14.07 36.83
C GLN A 105 31.78 -14.27 35.32
N LEU A 106 32.53 -15.28 34.88
CA LEU A 106 32.65 -15.65 33.47
C LEU A 106 31.28 -16.07 32.91
N TYR A 107 30.48 -16.79 33.69
CA TYR A 107 29.10 -17.09 33.31
C TYR A 107 28.27 -15.81 33.13
N LYS A 108 28.27 -14.90 34.10
CA LYS A 108 27.59 -13.60 33.99
C LYS A 108 28.05 -12.84 32.74
N LEU A 109 29.37 -12.71 32.54
CA LEU A 109 29.97 -12.06 31.38
C LEU A 109 29.53 -12.69 30.04
N SER A 110 29.36 -14.01 29.98
CA SER A 110 28.91 -14.70 28.78
C SER A 110 27.44 -14.43 28.42
N ILE A 111 26.64 -14.00 29.39
CA ILE A 111 25.20 -13.76 29.21
C ILE A 111 24.82 -12.29 29.31
N THR A 112 25.75 -11.36 29.57
CA THR A 112 25.48 -9.90 29.66
C THR A 112 26.27 -9.08 28.64
N ASP A 113 25.66 -8.03 28.11
CA ASP A 113 26.29 -7.04 27.25
C ASP A 113 27.25 -6.14 28.05
N PRO A 114 28.51 -5.95 27.64
CA PRO A 114 29.50 -5.21 28.41
C PRO A 114 29.21 -3.71 28.52
N ALA A 115 28.54 -3.12 27.52
CA ALA A 115 28.24 -1.68 27.51
C ALA A 115 27.03 -1.33 28.40
N THR A 116 25.97 -2.13 28.34
CA THR A 116 24.71 -1.84 29.04
C THR A 116 24.52 -2.62 30.34
N GLY A 117 25.18 -3.76 30.51
CA GLY A 117 24.97 -4.67 31.63
C GLY A 117 23.68 -5.52 31.55
N LEU A 118 22.86 -5.31 30.51
CA LEU A 118 21.66 -6.12 30.24
C LEU A 118 22.03 -7.50 29.70
N PHE A 119 21.10 -8.45 29.73
CA PHE A 119 21.35 -9.77 29.16
C PHE A 119 21.58 -9.72 27.64
N THR A 120 22.28 -10.71 27.08
CA THR A 120 22.49 -10.85 25.65
C THR A 120 21.24 -11.36 24.96
N ARG A 121 21.15 -11.11 23.64
CA ARG A 121 20.10 -11.68 22.79
C ARG A 121 19.97 -13.19 22.92
N GLN A 122 21.09 -13.91 22.94
CA GLN A 122 21.09 -15.37 23.02
C GLN A 122 20.47 -15.86 24.34
N HIS A 123 20.77 -15.18 25.45
CA HIS A 123 20.18 -15.52 26.74
C HIS A 123 18.66 -15.23 26.78
N MET A 124 18.23 -14.11 26.18
CA MET A 124 16.81 -13.78 26.01
C MET A 124 16.07 -14.86 25.20
N GLU A 125 16.60 -15.28 24.05
CA GLU A 125 15.99 -16.33 23.22
C GLU A 125 15.87 -17.66 24.00
N GLN A 126 16.90 -18.05 24.77
CA GLN A 126 16.85 -19.24 25.63
C GLN A 126 15.78 -19.14 26.72
N ALA A 127 15.62 -17.97 27.35
CA ALA A 127 14.58 -17.75 28.35
C ALA A 127 13.17 -17.89 27.75
N LEU A 128 12.96 -17.32 26.56
CA LEU A 128 11.70 -17.44 25.83
C LEU A 128 11.40 -18.89 25.42
N CYS A 129 12.40 -19.65 24.96
CA CYS A 129 12.21 -21.07 24.64
C CYS A 129 11.73 -21.87 25.84
N ARG A 130 12.40 -21.73 27.00
CA ARG A 130 12.04 -22.45 28.23
C ARG A 130 10.62 -22.13 28.68
N GLU A 131 10.20 -20.87 28.57
CA GLU A 131 8.84 -20.49 28.95
C GLU A 131 7.80 -20.99 27.94
N THR A 132 8.13 -20.97 26.65
CA THR A 132 7.28 -21.53 25.59
C THR A 132 7.05 -23.04 25.81
N GLU A 133 8.11 -23.79 26.15
CA GLU A 133 8.02 -25.21 26.52
C GLU A 133 7.08 -25.43 27.69
N ARG A 134 7.25 -24.68 28.78
CA ARG A 134 6.40 -24.77 29.97
C ARG A 134 4.93 -24.52 29.64
N ILE A 135 4.64 -23.45 28.89
CA ILE A 135 3.27 -23.12 28.50
C ILE A 135 2.68 -24.25 27.63
N ARG A 136 3.44 -24.81 26.68
CA ARG A 136 2.98 -25.92 25.82
C ARG A 136 2.70 -27.19 26.62
N ASP A 137 3.55 -27.51 27.59
CA ASP A 137 3.37 -28.69 28.44
C ASP A 137 2.09 -28.58 29.28
N CYS A 138 1.65 -27.38 29.66
CA CYS A 138 0.34 -27.16 30.30
C CYS A 138 -0.87 -27.51 29.41
N PHE A 139 -0.72 -27.56 28.09
CA PHE A 139 -1.81 -27.86 27.14
C PHE A 139 -1.84 -29.32 26.66
N LYS A 140 -0.91 -30.17 27.09
CA LYS A 140 -0.93 -31.61 26.74
C LYS A 140 -2.00 -32.34 27.57
N PRO A 141 -2.84 -33.20 26.96
CA PRO A 141 -3.83 -33.96 27.70
C PRO A 141 -3.16 -34.87 28.74
N ALA A 142 -3.75 -34.94 29.93
CA ALA A 142 -3.26 -35.69 31.09
C ALA A 142 -3.29 -37.22 30.85
N GLY A 143 -2.37 -37.71 30.02
CA GLY A 143 -2.19 -39.13 29.71
C GLY A 143 -0.73 -39.53 29.49
N GLU A 144 0.16 -38.60 29.12
CA GLU A 144 1.59 -38.86 28.94
C GLU A 144 2.41 -37.68 29.48
N GLY A 145 2.80 -37.77 30.75
CA GLY A 145 3.62 -36.78 31.44
C GLY A 145 2.83 -35.94 32.43
N GLY A 146 2.65 -36.46 33.64
CA GLY A 146 2.17 -35.65 34.76
C GLY A 146 3.10 -34.46 34.96
N CYS A 147 2.53 -33.26 35.13
CA CYS A 147 3.26 -32.12 35.65
C CYS A 147 3.76 -32.46 37.07
N GLU A 148 4.93 -33.07 37.18
CA GLU A 148 5.64 -33.12 38.46
C GLU A 148 6.17 -31.72 38.73
N PHE A 149 5.34 -30.94 39.42
CA PHE A 149 5.77 -29.75 40.15
C PHE A 149 6.79 -30.20 41.20
N ASN A 150 8.07 -30.20 40.84
CA ASN A 150 9.13 -30.30 41.85
C ASN A 150 9.02 -29.07 42.75
N GLY A 151 8.59 -29.33 43.99
CA GLY A 151 8.27 -28.33 44.98
C GLY A 151 9.41 -27.36 45.21
N HIS A 152 9.09 -26.07 45.09
CA HIS A 152 9.61 -24.90 45.80
C HIS A 152 9.30 -23.65 44.97
N ALA A 153 8.02 -23.32 44.85
CA ALA A 153 7.58 -21.98 44.45
C ALA A 153 6.21 -21.71 45.11
N GLU A 154 6.27 -21.17 46.32
CA GLU A 154 5.13 -20.57 46.99
C GLU A 154 4.62 -19.39 46.14
N GLN A 155 3.30 -19.35 45.92
CA GLN A 155 2.52 -18.18 45.53
C GLN A 155 2.82 -17.54 44.17
N GLY A 156 2.18 -18.05 43.12
CA GLY A 156 1.94 -17.33 41.88
C GLY A 156 1.06 -18.15 40.95
N SER A 157 -0.15 -17.68 40.68
CA SER A 157 -1.04 -18.27 39.66
C SER A 157 -0.30 -18.29 38.32
N TYR A 158 0.19 -19.46 37.90
CA TYR A 158 0.80 -19.62 36.57
C TYR A 158 -0.28 -19.34 35.53
N SER A 159 -0.22 -18.15 34.93
CA SER A 159 -1.00 -17.83 33.74
C SER A 159 -0.30 -18.50 32.57
N ALA A 160 -1.04 -19.24 31.75
CA ALA A 160 -0.55 -19.85 30.50
C ALA A 160 -0.28 -18.77 29.42
N CYS A 161 0.40 -17.69 29.79
CA CYS A 161 0.73 -16.59 28.91
C CYS A 161 2.09 -15.96 29.26
N MET A 162 2.72 -15.33 28.30
CA MET A 162 3.90 -14.50 28.50
C MET A 162 3.88 -13.30 27.57
N GLY A 163 4.60 -12.25 27.93
CA GLY A 163 4.71 -11.02 27.14
C GLY A 163 6.16 -10.67 26.83
N VAL A 164 6.39 -10.10 25.66
CA VAL A 164 7.68 -9.56 25.22
C VAL A 164 7.49 -8.14 24.76
N ILE A 165 8.30 -7.22 25.26
CA ILE A 165 8.32 -5.80 24.87
C ILE A 165 9.66 -5.50 24.24
N SER A 166 9.69 -5.00 23.01
CA SER A 166 10.88 -4.50 22.34
C SER A 166 10.88 -2.97 22.34
N PHE A 167 12.00 -2.35 22.65
CA PHE A 167 12.23 -0.91 22.67
C PHE A 167 13.25 -0.56 21.60
N THR A 168 12.94 0.44 20.77
CA THR A 168 13.83 0.91 19.69
C THR A 168 14.27 2.34 19.97
N LEU A 169 15.57 2.59 19.85
CA LEU A 169 16.22 3.88 20.06
C LEU A 169 16.36 4.62 18.72
N THR A 170 15.38 5.47 18.38
CA THR A 170 15.23 6.02 17.02
C THR A 170 16.32 7.02 16.62
N SER A 171 16.83 7.79 17.59
CA SER A 171 17.74 8.92 17.33
C SER A 171 19.18 8.67 17.77
N LEU A 172 19.50 7.47 18.29
CA LEU A 172 20.84 7.18 18.82
C LEU A 172 21.90 7.20 17.71
N ARG A 173 21.56 6.77 16.49
CA ARG A 173 22.46 6.87 15.33
C ARG A 173 22.84 8.32 15.02
N THR A 174 21.89 9.26 15.15
CA THR A 174 22.15 10.69 14.99
C THR A 174 23.08 11.19 16.09
N VAL A 175 22.85 10.76 17.34
CA VAL A 175 23.72 11.10 18.47
C VAL A 175 25.15 10.58 18.25
N MET A 176 25.32 9.36 17.76
CA MET A 176 26.65 8.79 17.45
C MET A 176 27.39 9.61 16.39
N ARG A 177 26.67 10.11 15.38
CA ARG A 177 27.22 10.93 14.31
C ARG A 177 27.63 12.32 14.81
N ASP A 178 26.79 12.95 15.64
CA ASP A 178 26.93 14.35 16.01
C ASP A 178 27.79 14.54 17.28
N TYR A 179 27.77 13.58 18.22
CA TYR A 179 28.43 13.64 19.53
C TYR A 179 29.44 12.50 19.77
N GLY A 180 29.56 11.54 18.85
CA GLY A 180 30.55 10.45 18.90
C GLY A 180 30.07 9.16 19.58
N TYR A 181 30.84 8.09 19.37
CA TYR A 181 30.49 6.73 19.81
C TYR A 181 30.52 6.55 21.33
N LEU A 182 31.54 7.07 22.02
CA LEU A 182 31.68 6.92 23.47
C LEU A 182 30.53 7.59 24.24
N PHE A 183 30.13 8.79 23.82
CA PHE A 183 29.00 9.51 24.40
C PHE A 183 27.68 8.77 24.18
N ALA A 184 27.48 8.24 22.97
CA ALA A 184 26.30 7.43 22.66
C ALA A 184 26.24 6.12 23.45
N ASP A 185 27.38 5.45 23.67
CA ASP A 185 27.47 4.24 24.50
C ASP A 185 27.15 4.54 25.97
N GLU A 186 27.62 5.66 26.51
CA GLU A 186 27.26 6.08 27.87
C GLU A 186 25.77 6.41 27.98
N LEU A 187 25.20 7.09 26.99
CA LEU A 187 23.76 7.38 26.94
C LEU A 187 22.94 6.10 26.84
N ALA A 188 23.35 5.14 26.02
CA ALA A 188 22.76 3.82 25.93
C ALA A 188 22.81 3.08 27.28
N ALA A 189 23.95 3.12 27.96
CA ALA A 189 24.12 2.51 29.28
C ALA A 189 23.17 3.13 30.33
N ARG A 190 23.00 4.46 30.35
CA ARG A 190 22.03 5.12 31.25
C ARG A 190 20.58 4.77 30.92
N LEU A 191 20.24 4.66 29.63
CA LEU A 191 18.91 4.21 29.20
C LEU A 191 18.62 2.77 29.63
N ALA A 192 19.63 1.90 29.59
CA ALA A 192 19.54 0.53 30.09
C ALA A 192 19.34 0.46 31.61
N ASP A 193 20.00 1.31 32.39
CA ASP A 193 19.81 1.40 33.84
C ASP A 193 18.34 1.75 34.18
N VAL A 194 17.80 2.78 33.52
CA VAL A 194 16.41 3.22 33.70
C VAL A 194 15.42 2.13 33.28
N LEU A 195 15.69 1.39 32.20
CA LEU A 195 14.87 0.24 31.81
C LEU A 195 14.88 -0.86 32.88
N GLY A 196 16.05 -1.13 33.48
CA GLY A 196 16.19 -2.09 34.58
C GLY A 196 15.42 -1.69 35.83
N GLU A 197 15.38 -0.40 36.16
CA GLU A 197 14.59 0.14 37.29
C GLU A 197 13.07 0.06 37.05
N CYS A 198 12.63 0.24 35.80
CA CYS A 198 11.23 0.13 35.41
C CYS A 198 10.75 -1.32 35.27
N ALA A 199 11.67 -2.27 35.14
CA ALA A 199 11.35 -3.68 34.94
C ALA A 199 10.75 -4.31 36.22
N PRO A 200 9.66 -5.10 36.12
CA PRO A 200 9.19 -5.93 37.22
C PRO A 200 10.29 -6.88 37.72
N GLN A 201 10.27 -7.27 38.99
CA GLN A 201 11.29 -8.15 39.59
C GLN A 201 11.47 -9.51 38.87
N GLN A 202 10.42 -10.01 38.21
CA GLN A 202 10.45 -11.28 37.47
C GLN A 202 10.76 -11.09 35.98
N ALA A 203 10.92 -9.85 35.52
CA ALA A 203 11.15 -9.56 34.11
C ALA A 203 12.65 -9.63 33.77
N LEU A 204 12.96 -10.09 32.56
CA LEU A 204 14.32 -10.21 32.06
C LEU A 204 14.55 -9.12 31.01
N ALA A 205 15.52 -8.24 31.23
CA ALA A 205 15.89 -7.18 30.29
C ALA A 205 17.17 -7.53 29.52
N ALA A 206 17.15 -7.41 28.20
CA ALA A 206 18.26 -7.77 27.32
C ALA A 206 18.53 -6.70 26.25
N ARG A 207 19.79 -6.56 25.84
CA ARG A 207 20.16 -5.86 24.62
C ARG A 207 20.11 -6.84 23.45
N THR A 208 19.17 -6.62 22.54
CA THR A 208 18.86 -7.56 21.44
C THR A 208 19.36 -7.10 20.08
N GLY A 209 19.85 -5.87 19.98
CA GLY A 209 20.47 -5.26 18.81
C GLY A 209 21.21 -3.98 19.18
N ASP A 210 21.83 -3.32 18.20
CA ASP A 210 22.66 -2.12 18.44
C ASP A 210 21.84 -0.97 19.05
N PHE A 211 20.59 -0.82 18.59
CA PHE A 211 19.63 0.21 18.98
C PHE A 211 18.36 -0.37 19.62
N GLU A 212 18.44 -1.59 20.16
CA GLU A 212 17.27 -2.34 20.61
C GLU A 212 17.46 -2.96 22.00
N TYR A 213 16.49 -2.70 22.88
CA TYR A 213 16.33 -3.41 24.14
C TYR A 213 15.06 -4.25 24.12
N THR A 214 15.04 -5.34 24.88
CA THR A 214 13.88 -6.22 25.00
C THR A 214 13.66 -6.57 26.46
N LEU A 215 12.39 -6.52 26.89
CA LEU A 215 11.93 -6.96 28.20
C LEU A 215 11.01 -8.17 28.03
N PHE A 216 11.38 -9.29 28.65
CA PHE A 216 10.54 -10.48 28.77
C PHE A 216 9.79 -10.45 30.10
N ILE A 217 8.48 -10.62 30.07
CA ILE A 217 7.58 -10.59 31.22
C ILE A 217 6.87 -11.94 31.34
N PRO A 218 7.26 -12.79 32.32
CA PRO A 218 6.51 -13.98 32.67
C PRO A 218 5.08 -13.62 33.06
N CYS A 219 4.08 -14.42 32.66
CA CYS A 219 2.66 -14.15 32.92
C CYS A 219 2.16 -12.79 32.38
N GLY A 220 2.84 -12.22 31.39
CA GLY A 220 2.49 -10.93 30.79
C GLY A 220 1.22 -10.99 29.94
N THR A 221 0.22 -10.21 30.31
CA THR A 221 -0.99 -9.94 29.49
C THR A 221 -0.79 -8.69 28.64
N SER A 222 -1.58 -8.51 27.57
CA SER A 222 -1.47 -7.33 26.69
C SER A 222 -1.65 -6.01 27.45
N SER A 223 -2.52 -5.97 28.47
CA SER A 223 -2.73 -4.78 29.32
C SER A 223 -1.53 -4.49 30.22
N SER A 224 -0.94 -5.53 30.85
CA SER A 224 0.27 -5.40 31.66
C SER A 224 1.46 -4.93 30.83
N CYS A 225 1.69 -5.57 29.67
CA CYS A 225 2.75 -5.19 28.74
C CYS A 225 2.60 -3.76 28.24
N ARG A 226 1.38 -3.33 27.89
CA ARG A 226 1.12 -1.96 27.46
C ARG A 226 1.45 -0.93 28.55
N ARG A 227 1.09 -1.21 29.80
CA ARG A 227 1.37 -0.33 30.94
C ARG A 227 2.88 -0.20 31.16
N ILE A 228 3.58 -1.33 31.30
CA ILE A 228 5.03 -1.38 31.52
C ILE A 228 5.78 -0.69 30.37
N ALA A 229 5.38 -0.94 29.11
CA ALA A 229 5.96 -0.29 27.94
C ALA A 229 5.80 1.24 27.99
N LYS A 230 4.60 1.75 28.34
CA LYS A 230 4.35 3.19 28.45
C LYS A 230 5.20 3.84 29.55
N ASP A 231 5.28 3.21 30.71
CA ASP A 231 6.03 3.73 31.84
C ASP A 231 7.54 3.74 31.55
N ALA A 232 8.06 2.65 30.98
CA ALA A 232 9.46 2.56 30.55
C ALA A 232 9.81 3.55 29.44
N VAL A 233 8.97 3.70 28.39
CA VAL A 233 9.19 4.70 27.33
C VAL A 233 9.21 6.12 27.90
N ARG A 234 8.29 6.44 28.83
CA ARG A 234 8.27 7.76 29.48
C ARG A 234 9.55 8.01 30.28
N ALA A 235 9.97 7.05 31.10
CA ALA A 235 11.16 7.16 31.93
C ALA A 235 12.43 7.28 31.08
N MET A 236 12.60 6.41 30.08
CA MET A 236 13.76 6.43 29.19
C MET A 236 13.85 7.73 28.37
N ARG A 237 12.71 8.27 27.90
CA ARG A 237 12.71 9.56 27.17
C ARG A 237 12.99 10.77 28.05
N ALA A 238 12.85 10.65 29.38
CA ALA A 238 13.23 11.71 30.30
C ALA A 238 14.75 11.79 30.50
N VAL A 239 15.50 10.76 30.13
CA VAL A 239 16.97 10.74 30.25
C VAL A 239 17.58 11.79 29.31
N ARG A 240 18.36 12.69 29.89
CA ARG A 240 19.16 13.69 29.18
C ARG A 240 20.58 13.68 29.73
N MET A 241 21.56 13.81 28.83
CA MET A 241 22.98 13.95 29.16
C MET A 241 23.51 15.24 28.58
N VAL A 242 24.35 15.95 29.33
CA VAL A 242 25.03 17.16 28.85
C VAL A 242 26.31 16.74 28.15
N HIS A 243 26.53 17.22 26.93
CA HIS A 243 27.77 16.97 26.20
C HIS A 243 28.85 17.99 26.59
N GLU A 244 30.01 17.50 27.07
CA GLU A 244 31.05 18.34 27.72
C GLU A 244 31.63 19.46 26.84
N LEU A 245 31.60 19.32 25.51
CA LEU A 245 32.17 20.31 24.59
C LEU A 245 31.15 21.33 24.06
N THR A 246 29.86 20.99 24.05
CA THR A 246 28.82 21.84 23.42
C THR A 246 27.79 22.36 24.40
N ASP A 247 27.78 21.86 25.66
CA ASP A 247 26.75 22.12 26.66
C ASP A 247 25.31 21.76 26.22
N ASP A 248 25.17 20.96 25.16
CA ASP A 248 23.88 20.50 24.68
C ASP A 248 23.27 19.45 25.61
N HIS A 249 21.97 19.57 25.88
CA HIS A 249 21.19 18.53 26.56
C HIS A 249 20.70 17.49 25.55
N VAL A 250 21.48 16.43 25.38
CA VAL A 250 21.23 15.38 24.40
C VAL A 250 20.34 14.27 24.99
N GLY A 251 19.34 13.84 24.22
CA GLY A 251 18.47 12.72 24.55
C GLY A 251 18.10 11.92 23.30
N VAL A 252 17.41 10.80 23.48
CA VAL A 252 17.06 9.89 22.39
C VAL A 252 15.56 9.63 22.38
N GLY A 253 14.98 9.58 21.17
CA GLY A 253 13.62 9.09 20.97
C GLY A 253 13.54 7.60 21.25
N VAL A 254 12.54 7.19 22.04
CA VAL A 254 12.28 5.79 22.37
C VAL A 254 10.86 5.46 21.97
N CYS A 255 10.69 4.35 21.25
CA CYS A 255 9.41 3.72 20.98
C CYS A 255 9.43 2.26 21.45
N ALA A 256 8.26 1.68 21.71
CA ALA A 256 8.13 0.31 22.17
C ALA A 256 7.02 -0.45 21.44
N GLY A 257 7.23 -1.74 21.26
CA GLY A 257 6.29 -2.68 20.71
C GLY A 257 6.16 -3.89 21.62
N TYR A 258 4.96 -4.44 21.79
CA TYR A 258 4.78 -5.65 22.59
C TYR A 258 3.98 -6.72 21.86
N ALA A 259 4.29 -7.98 22.17
CA ALA A 259 3.58 -9.16 21.72
C ALA A 259 3.42 -10.14 22.89
N THR A 260 2.38 -10.96 22.81
CA THR A 260 1.94 -11.88 23.86
C THR A 260 1.73 -13.28 23.29
N TYR A 261 2.21 -14.28 24.00
CA TYR A 261 2.00 -15.68 23.68
C TYR A 261 1.04 -16.28 24.70
N PRO A 262 0.06 -17.12 24.31
CA PRO A 262 -0.23 -17.60 22.95
C PRO A 262 -1.15 -16.68 22.13
N GLN A 263 -1.63 -15.56 22.69
CA GLN A 263 -2.70 -14.75 22.10
C GLN A 263 -2.38 -14.16 20.72
N ASP A 264 -1.13 -13.77 20.46
CA ASP A 264 -0.71 -13.23 19.17
C ASP A 264 -0.25 -14.32 18.17
N PHE A 265 -0.47 -15.60 18.47
CA PHE A 265 -0.09 -16.73 17.60
C PHE A 265 -1.30 -17.31 16.86
N GLU A 266 -1.09 -17.71 15.60
CA GLU A 266 -2.10 -18.34 14.75
C GLU A 266 -1.80 -19.84 14.57
N GLY A 267 -2.81 -20.63 14.18
CA GLY A 267 -2.76 -22.09 14.09
C GLY A 267 -1.45 -22.70 13.55
N PRO A 268 -0.95 -22.30 12.37
CA PRO A 268 0.29 -22.86 11.80
C PRO A 268 1.54 -22.58 12.64
N LEU A 269 1.58 -21.46 13.39
CA LEU A 269 2.73 -21.06 14.19
C LEU A 269 2.89 -21.94 15.43
N PHE A 270 1.81 -22.54 15.94
CA PHE A 270 1.88 -23.50 17.05
C PHE A 270 2.52 -24.84 16.65
N GLY A 271 2.55 -25.16 15.36
CA GLY A 271 3.20 -26.35 14.82
C GLY A 271 4.72 -26.21 14.65
N LEU A 272 5.28 -25.01 14.85
CA LEU A 272 6.72 -24.76 14.72
C LEU A 272 7.50 -25.30 15.93
N ALA A 273 8.81 -25.52 15.74
CA ALA A 273 9.73 -25.80 16.84
C ALA A 273 9.72 -24.65 17.87
N VAL A 274 9.97 -24.97 19.14
CA VAL A 274 9.88 -24.01 20.27
C VAL A 274 10.80 -22.81 20.04
N GLU A 275 12.00 -23.07 19.52
CA GLU A 275 12.99 -22.05 19.20
C GLU A 275 12.48 -21.07 18.15
N GLU A 276 11.74 -21.58 17.17
CA GLU A 276 11.16 -20.75 16.13
C GLU A 276 9.97 -19.96 16.67
N GLN A 277 9.14 -20.55 17.53
CA GLN A 277 8.08 -19.82 18.22
C GLN A 277 8.63 -18.66 19.05
N ALA A 278 9.68 -18.88 19.84
CA ALA A 278 10.34 -17.84 20.63
C ALA A 278 10.87 -16.69 19.73
N ARG A 279 11.51 -17.02 18.60
CA ARG A 279 11.96 -16.02 17.62
C ARG A 279 10.81 -15.27 16.97
N GLN A 280 9.71 -15.94 16.63
CA GLN A 280 8.54 -15.30 16.05
C GLN A 280 7.90 -14.32 17.05
N LEU A 281 7.82 -14.68 18.34
CA LEU A 281 7.30 -13.77 19.37
C LEU A 281 8.16 -12.50 19.49
N LEU A 282 9.48 -12.65 19.53
CA LEU A 282 10.41 -11.52 19.55
C LEU A 282 10.28 -10.67 18.28
N ARG A 283 10.17 -11.31 17.11
CA ARG A 283 9.97 -10.64 15.81
C ARG A 283 8.67 -9.83 15.79
N LYS A 284 7.57 -10.38 16.32
CA LYS A 284 6.27 -9.68 16.42
C LYS A 284 6.37 -8.44 17.30
N ALA A 285 7.03 -8.52 18.46
CA ALA A 285 7.26 -7.35 19.32
C ALA A 285 8.12 -6.27 18.63
N ARG A 286 9.15 -6.66 17.87
CA ARG A 286 9.98 -5.73 17.08
C ARG A 286 9.20 -5.04 15.97
N ILE A 287 8.37 -5.78 15.22
CA ILE A 287 7.53 -5.20 14.16
C ILE A 287 6.60 -4.14 14.77
N ALA A 288 5.98 -4.45 15.92
CA ALA A 288 5.17 -3.47 16.64
C ALA A 288 5.98 -2.22 17.04
N ALA A 289 7.23 -2.38 17.50
CA ALA A 289 8.09 -1.27 17.92
C ALA A 289 8.47 -0.37 16.74
N GLY A 290 8.74 -0.96 15.57
CA GLY A 290 8.99 -0.23 14.33
C GLY A 290 7.80 0.65 13.93
N ILE A 291 6.59 0.09 13.95
CA ILE A 291 5.35 0.83 13.62
C ILE A 291 5.10 1.97 14.63
N ALA A 292 5.43 1.76 15.91
CA ALA A 292 5.37 2.82 16.93
C ALA A 292 6.36 3.97 16.66
N GLY A 293 7.50 3.68 16.04
CA GLY A 293 8.51 4.69 15.68
C GLY A 293 8.10 5.56 14.48
N GLU A 294 7.23 5.06 13.60
CA GLU A 294 6.75 5.79 12.42
C GLU A 294 5.56 6.72 12.69
N ARG A 295 4.93 6.67 13.87
CA ARG A 295 3.86 7.61 14.25
C ARG A 295 4.46 8.98 14.60
N ASN A 296 3.94 10.04 13.96
CA ASN A 296 4.43 11.41 14.10
C ASN A 296 4.58 11.85 15.57
N LEU A 297 5.64 12.62 15.83
CA LEU A 297 6.12 13.10 17.13
C LEU A 297 5.14 13.99 17.93
N GLY A 298 3.90 14.18 17.47
CA GLY A 298 2.90 15.09 18.06
C GLY A 298 1.78 14.44 18.88
N GLU A 299 1.58 13.12 18.82
CA GLU A 299 0.57 12.44 19.65
C GLU A 299 1.17 11.92 20.95
N ALA A 300 0.66 12.39 22.10
CA ALA A 300 1.08 11.98 23.45
C ALA A 300 0.99 10.46 23.73
N THR A 301 0.31 9.69 22.87
CA THR A 301 0.09 8.24 22.99
C THR A 301 0.83 7.39 21.94
N GLY A 302 1.53 8.01 20.98
CA GLY A 302 2.00 7.36 19.73
C GLY A 302 3.21 6.42 19.84
N HIS A 303 3.83 6.27 21.00
CA HIS A 303 5.14 5.62 21.13
C HIS A 303 5.12 4.18 21.62
N VAL A 304 3.93 3.60 21.83
CA VAL A 304 3.77 2.20 22.25
C VAL A 304 2.71 1.50 21.40
N MET A 305 3.08 0.38 20.80
CA MET A 305 2.20 -0.40 19.93
C MET A 305 2.11 -1.87 20.36
N GLY A 306 0.91 -2.44 20.31
CA GLY A 306 0.71 -3.89 20.54
C GLY A 306 0.60 -4.61 19.19
N TYR A 307 1.15 -5.82 19.09
CA TYR A 307 1.09 -6.59 17.84
C TYR A 307 -0.36 -6.85 17.39
N ASN A 308 -1.24 -7.27 18.29
CA ASN A 308 -2.68 -7.43 18.04
C ASN A 308 -3.39 -6.16 17.53
N ARG A 309 -2.83 -4.98 17.76
CA ARG A 309 -3.42 -3.70 17.33
C ARG A 309 -2.92 -3.26 15.96
N ILE A 310 -1.89 -3.91 15.39
CA ILE A 310 -1.27 -3.49 14.13
C ILE A 310 -2.28 -3.44 13.00
N LEU A 311 -3.11 -4.47 12.87
CA LEU A 311 -4.15 -4.51 11.84
C LEU A 311 -5.21 -3.43 12.06
N VAL A 312 -5.55 -3.13 13.32
CA VAL A 312 -6.62 -2.18 13.65
C VAL A 312 -6.19 -0.73 13.46
N GLU A 313 -4.96 -0.36 13.84
CA GLU A 313 -4.56 1.06 13.88
C GLU A 313 -3.13 1.32 13.35
N GLY A 314 -2.37 0.28 13.01
CA GLY A 314 -0.97 0.39 12.61
C GLY A 314 -0.75 0.60 11.11
N GLY A 315 -1.77 0.38 10.28
CA GLY A 315 -1.64 0.46 8.83
C GLY A 315 -1.61 1.88 8.30
N LYS A 316 -0.87 2.08 7.21
CA LYS A 316 -0.92 3.28 6.38
C LYS A 316 -0.82 2.93 4.90
N VAL A 317 -1.23 3.87 4.06
CA VAL A 317 -0.96 3.84 2.63
C VAL A 317 0.49 4.28 2.41
N VAL A 318 1.26 3.43 1.72
CA VAL A 318 2.67 3.65 1.38
C VAL A 318 2.78 4.35 0.04
N GLU A 319 2.02 3.87 -0.95
CA GLU A 319 2.08 4.35 -2.32
C GLU A 319 0.72 4.18 -2.98
N THR A 320 0.38 5.12 -3.86
CA THR A 320 -0.81 5.06 -4.71
C THR A 320 -0.40 4.56 -6.08
N MET A 321 -1.02 3.47 -6.54
CA MET A 321 -0.74 2.84 -7.82
C MET A 321 -1.85 3.17 -8.85
N PRO A 322 -1.55 3.04 -10.15
CA PRO A 322 -2.58 3.15 -11.19
C PRO A 322 -3.72 2.13 -11.00
N MET A 323 -4.86 2.40 -11.63
CA MET A 323 -6.04 1.52 -11.64
C MET A 323 -6.67 1.28 -10.25
N SER A 324 -6.83 2.33 -9.45
CA SER A 324 -7.49 2.25 -8.13
C SER A 324 -6.85 1.25 -7.18
N ARG A 325 -5.52 1.14 -7.23
CA ARG A 325 -4.74 0.26 -6.36
C ARG A 325 -3.87 1.08 -5.44
N VAL A 326 -3.63 0.57 -4.24
CA VAL A 326 -2.73 1.20 -3.27
C VAL A 326 -1.84 0.14 -2.65
N MET A 327 -0.60 0.51 -2.34
CA MET A 327 0.29 -0.28 -1.53
C MET A 327 0.11 0.12 -0.07
N VAL A 328 -0.15 -0.85 0.81
CA VAL A 328 -0.30 -0.61 2.24
C VAL A 328 0.85 -1.21 3.03
N SER A 329 1.12 -0.63 4.19
CA SER A 329 2.22 -1.04 5.08
C SER A 329 1.95 -2.34 5.85
N LEU A 330 0.76 -2.92 5.72
CA LEU A 330 0.39 -4.17 6.39
C LEU A 330 0.78 -5.36 5.51
N GLY A 331 1.45 -6.36 6.07
CA GLY A 331 1.83 -7.60 5.37
C GLY A 331 1.53 -8.86 6.18
N ARG A 332 1.86 -10.03 5.62
CA ARG A 332 1.63 -11.36 6.23
C ARG A 332 2.30 -11.48 7.59
N SER A 333 3.49 -10.89 7.76
CA SER A 333 4.21 -10.87 9.04
C SER A 333 3.48 -10.09 10.15
N MET A 334 2.51 -9.25 9.79
CA MET A 334 1.65 -8.47 10.69
C MET A 334 0.27 -9.10 10.90
N GLY A 335 0.00 -10.27 10.29
CA GLY A 335 -1.31 -10.94 10.34
C GLY A 335 -2.30 -10.46 9.28
N ALA A 336 -1.86 -9.71 8.27
CA ALA A 336 -2.75 -9.28 7.19
C ALA A 336 -3.18 -10.51 6.34
N ARG A 337 -4.44 -10.49 5.86
CA ARG A 337 -5.03 -11.55 5.05
C ARG A 337 -5.63 -10.98 3.78
N GLU A 338 -5.58 -11.76 2.71
CA GLU A 338 -6.28 -11.43 1.47
C GLU A 338 -7.79 -11.39 1.72
N GLY A 339 -8.48 -10.43 1.10
CA GLY A 339 -9.90 -10.17 1.32
C GLY A 339 -10.23 -9.29 2.53
N ALA A 340 -9.26 -9.00 3.42
CA ALA A 340 -9.51 -8.14 4.57
C ALA A 340 -9.81 -6.69 4.14
N ARG A 341 -10.86 -6.10 4.71
CA ARG A 341 -11.36 -4.75 4.39
C ARG A 341 -10.88 -3.72 5.40
N TYR A 342 -10.49 -2.55 4.91
CA TYR A 342 -10.01 -1.44 5.73
C TYR A 342 -10.67 -0.14 5.32
N SER A 343 -11.00 0.68 6.31
CA SER A 343 -11.37 2.08 6.13
C SER A 343 -10.11 2.94 6.06
N VAL A 344 -10.10 3.97 5.21
CA VAL A 344 -8.97 4.88 4.98
C VAL A 344 -9.31 6.27 5.51
N TRP A 345 -8.40 6.86 6.27
CA TRP A 345 -8.56 8.10 6.99
C TRP A 345 -7.38 9.04 6.78
N SER A 346 -7.65 10.31 6.49
CA SER A 346 -6.64 11.36 6.44
C SER A 346 -6.44 11.98 7.82
N THR A 347 -5.19 12.09 8.27
CA THR A 347 -4.81 12.64 9.58
C THR A 347 -4.45 14.13 9.56
N ASP A 348 -4.41 14.76 8.38
CA ASP A 348 -3.95 16.15 8.23
C ASP A 348 -5.05 17.19 8.07
N TYR A 349 -6.31 16.79 8.29
CA TYR A 349 -7.46 17.67 8.11
C TYR A 349 -7.69 18.61 9.33
N ARG A 350 -7.72 19.91 9.08
CA ARG A 350 -8.00 20.97 10.08
C ARG A 350 -9.50 21.24 10.14
N SER A 351 -10.14 21.06 11.30
CA SER A 351 -11.57 21.32 11.45
C SER A 351 -11.83 22.78 11.83
N HIS A 352 -12.50 23.54 10.96
CA HIS A 352 -12.97 24.90 11.25
C HIS A 352 -14.43 24.82 11.71
N ARG A 353 -14.68 24.73 13.02
CA ARG A 353 -16.03 24.96 13.57
C ARG A 353 -16.25 26.47 13.73
N MET A 354 -17.03 27.07 12.84
CA MET A 354 -17.63 28.38 13.09
C MET A 354 -18.66 28.24 14.21
N ALA A 355 -18.42 28.94 15.32
CA ALA A 355 -19.40 29.16 16.37
C ALA A 355 -20.51 30.08 15.81
N THR A 356 -21.56 29.50 15.26
CA THR A 356 -22.83 30.20 15.07
C THR A 356 -23.68 29.99 16.31
N GLY A 357 -23.88 31.08 17.06
CA GLY A 357 -24.73 31.10 18.23
C GLY A 357 -26.18 30.80 17.84
N ALA A 358 -26.66 29.65 18.30
CA ALA A 358 -28.07 29.44 18.58
C ALA A 358 -28.20 29.32 20.10
N GLN A 359 -28.71 30.39 20.73
CA GLN A 359 -29.26 30.29 22.08
C GLN A 359 -30.47 29.36 21.99
N GLY A 360 -30.28 28.11 22.38
CA GLY A 360 -31.32 27.14 22.69
C GLY A 360 -31.13 26.70 24.13
N GLU A 361 -32.16 26.91 24.93
CA GLU A 361 -32.16 26.76 26.38
C GLU A 361 -31.76 25.35 26.87
N ALA A 362 -31.26 25.36 28.10
CA ALA A 362 -30.70 24.25 28.83
C ALA A 362 -31.65 23.04 28.96
N ASN A 363 -31.06 21.84 28.88
CA ASN A 363 -31.37 20.79 29.85
C ASN A 363 -30.15 19.89 30.07
N GLY A 364 -29.86 19.66 31.36
CA GLY A 364 -28.57 19.25 31.87
C GLY A 364 -28.19 17.79 31.64
N GLY A 365 -26.88 17.57 31.58
CA GLY A 365 -26.21 16.28 31.67
C GLY A 365 -24.72 16.53 31.85
N GLU A 366 -24.23 16.35 33.08
CA GLU A 366 -22.85 16.57 33.49
C GLU A 366 -21.86 15.68 32.72
N GLY A 367 -20.89 16.30 32.05
CA GLY A 367 -19.74 15.63 31.43
C GLY A 367 -18.57 16.61 31.36
N LEU A 368 -17.52 16.31 32.13
CA LEU A 368 -16.34 17.14 32.39
C LEU A 368 -15.66 17.64 31.11
N ALA A 369 -15.56 18.96 30.95
CA ALA A 369 -14.73 19.62 29.94
C ALA A 369 -13.29 19.78 30.48
N GLU A 370 -12.30 19.23 29.76
CA GLU A 370 -10.88 19.50 30.01
C GLU A 370 -10.47 20.89 29.48
N PRO A 371 -9.49 21.58 30.11
CA PRO A 371 -9.11 22.93 29.75
C PRO A 371 -8.21 22.96 28.50
N VAL A 372 -8.47 23.95 27.64
CA VAL A 372 -7.70 24.27 26.43
C VAL A 372 -6.29 24.74 26.82
N SER A 373 -5.25 24.02 26.39
CA SER A 373 -3.86 24.43 26.54
C SER A 373 -3.48 25.51 25.53
N ALA A 374 -2.76 26.51 26.01
CA ALA A 374 -2.25 27.66 25.26
C ALA A 374 -1.11 27.28 24.30
N GLU A 375 -1.45 26.82 23.10
CA GLU A 375 -0.65 26.89 21.88
C GLU A 375 -1.62 26.68 20.71
N GLY A 376 -1.84 27.72 19.90
CA GLY A 376 -2.96 27.83 18.95
C GLY A 376 -2.96 26.82 17.81
N THR A 377 -3.36 25.58 18.11
CA THR A 377 -3.59 24.53 17.12
C THR A 377 -5.03 24.05 17.26
N GLU A 378 -5.89 24.44 16.32
CA GLU A 378 -7.25 23.91 16.20
C GLU A 378 -7.22 22.38 16.13
N PRO A 379 -8.21 21.67 16.71
CA PRO A 379 -8.22 20.21 16.70
C PRO A 379 -8.32 19.69 15.26
N LYS A 380 -7.30 18.93 14.84
CA LYS A 380 -7.33 18.14 13.60
C LYS A 380 -8.32 17.00 13.80
N SER A 381 -9.31 16.87 12.91
CA SER A 381 -10.29 15.78 12.96
C SER A 381 -9.99 14.81 11.82
N PRO A 382 -9.87 13.49 12.07
CA PRO A 382 -9.59 12.53 11.02
C PRO A 382 -10.75 12.47 10.03
N LEU A 383 -10.43 12.59 8.75
CA LEU A 383 -11.40 12.60 7.66
C LEU A 383 -11.44 11.23 6.98
N TYR A 384 -12.62 10.66 6.81
CA TYR A 384 -12.82 9.43 6.05
C TYR A 384 -12.62 9.66 4.54
N LYS A 385 -11.73 8.88 3.91
CA LYS A 385 -11.44 8.95 2.46
C LYS A 385 -12.03 7.77 1.67
N GLY A 386 -12.19 6.59 2.26
CA GLY A 386 -12.75 5.44 1.53
C GLY A 386 -12.51 4.08 2.17
N GLU A 387 -12.78 3.03 1.40
CA GLU A 387 -12.57 1.63 1.76
C GLU A 387 -11.63 0.97 0.76
N ILE A 388 -10.74 0.12 1.27
CA ILE A 388 -9.84 -0.71 0.50
C ILE A 388 -9.96 -2.17 0.90
N VAL A 389 -9.68 -3.08 -0.03
CA VAL A 389 -9.59 -4.53 0.21
C VAL A 389 -8.20 -5.03 -0.15
N LEU A 390 -7.59 -5.86 0.71
CA LEU A 390 -6.29 -6.45 0.40
C LEU A 390 -6.44 -7.55 -0.65
N MET A 391 -5.74 -7.42 -1.78
CA MET A 391 -5.80 -8.37 -2.89
C MET A 391 -4.63 -9.34 -2.89
N GLU A 392 -3.41 -8.83 -2.70
CA GLU A 392 -2.20 -9.64 -2.63
C GLU A 392 -1.43 -9.26 -1.36
N VAL A 393 -1.26 -10.22 -0.46
CA VAL A 393 -0.55 -10.00 0.81
C VAL A 393 0.86 -10.59 0.72
N ARG A 394 1.87 -9.71 0.69
CA ARG A 394 3.30 -10.09 0.77
C ARG A 394 3.78 -10.07 2.21
N GLU A 395 5.05 -10.43 2.44
CA GLU A 395 5.62 -10.55 3.79
C GLU A 395 5.52 -9.26 4.62
N SER A 396 5.87 -8.10 4.05
CA SER A 396 5.95 -6.82 4.78
C SER A 396 4.96 -5.75 4.31
N GLN A 397 4.40 -5.88 3.11
CA GLN A 397 3.48 -4.93 2.49
C GLN A 397 2.40 -5.70 1.72
N SER A 398 1.27 -5.06 1.46
CA SER A 398 0.18 -5.66 0.68
C SER A 398 -0.31 -4.71 -0.38
N GLN A 399 -0.71 -5.28 -1.51
CA GLN A 399 -1.43 -4.56 -2.53
C GLN A 399 -2.92 -4.64 -2.21
N ALA A 400 -3.56 -3.47 -2.18
CA ALA A 400 -4.98 -3.32 -1.95
C ALA A 400 -5.66 -2.67 -3.16
N GLU A 401 -6.93 -2.99 -3.35
CA GLU A 401 -7.82 -2.35 -4.33
C GLU A 401 -8.78 -1.41 -3.59
N VAL A 402 -9.01 -0.23 -4.16
CA VAL A 402 -9.94 0.75 -3.62
C VAL A 402 -11.36 0.35 -4.01
N MET A 403 -12.13 -0.09 -3.01
CA MET A 403 -13.51 -0.55 -3.18
C MET A 403 -14.45 0.63 -3.40
N HIS A 404 -14.30 1.66 -2.57
CA HIS A 404 -15.12 2.87 -2.64
C HIS A 404 -14.33 4.03 -2.07
N LEU A 405 -14.37 5.19 -2.72
CA LEU A 405 -13.94 6.43 -2.09
C LEU A 405 -15.17 7.09 -1.48
N GLY A 406 -15.11 7.45 -0.20
CA GLY A 406 -16.17 8.24 0.44
C GLY A 406 -16.38 9.57 -0.29
N ASP A 407 -15.29 10.07 -0.88
CA ASP A 407 -15.26 11.20 -1.80
C ASP A 407 -14.39 10.86 -3.04
N PRO A 408 -14.95 10.84 -4.26
CA PRO A 408 -14.20 10.60 -5.50
C PRO A 408 -13.13 11.65 -5.88
N THR A 409 -13.14 12.85 -5.29
CA THR A 409 -12.15 13.91 -5.55
C THR A 409 -11.00 13.90 -4.55
N TRP A 410 -11.19 13.29 -3.38
CA TRP A 410 -10.09 12.99 -2.47
C TRP A 410 -9.52 11.62 -2.78
N ALA A 411 -8.44 11.64 -3.55
CA ALA A 411 -7.62 10.46 -3.70
C ALA A 411 -7.08 10.02 -2.34
N ILE A 412 -7.02 8.71 -2.16
CA ILE A 412 -6.17 8.13 -1.13
C ILE A 412 -4.74 8.53 -1.48
N GLU A 413 -3.97 8.99 -0.50
CA GLU A 413 -2.62 9.53 -0.65
C GLU A 413 -1.64 8.76 0.24
N PRO A 414 -0.34 8.71 -0.13
CA PRO A 414 0.70 8.20 0.76
C PRO A 414 0.66 8.91 2.12
N GLY A 415 0.57 8.14 3.19
CA GLY A 415 0.45 8.64 4.56
C GLY A 415 -0.93 8.53 5.18
N ASP A 416 -1.99 8.34 4.40
CA ASP A 416 -3.33 8.09 4.93
C ASP A 416 -3.33 6.82 5.81
N ARG A 417 -4.08 6.86 6.92
CA ARG A 417 -4.18 5.78 7.89
C ARG A 417 -5.27 4.81 7.51
N ILE A 418 -5.06 3.53 7.80
CA ILE A 418 -6.06 2.50 7.54
C ILE A 418 -6.47 1.78 8.84
N THR A 419 -7.74 1.46 8.94
CA THR A 419 -8.34 0.80 10.11
C THR A 419 -9.15 -0.41 9.68
N LEU A 420 -8.81 -1.58 10.22
CA LEU A 420 -9.51 -2.84 9.94
C LEU A 420 -11.00 -2.70 10.21
N MET A 421 -11.82 -3.07 9.24
CA MET A 421 -13.26 -3.16 9.40
C MET A 421 -13.63 -4.57 9.88
N PRO A 422 -14.63 -4.71 10.76
CA PRO A 422 -15.14 -6.02 11.13
C PRO A 422 -15.65 -6.76 9.88
N GLU A 423 -15.38 -8.06 9.81
CA GLU A 423 -16.00 -8.94 8.82
C GLU A 423 -17.50 -9.05 9.15
N GLU A 424 -18.33 -8.14 8.63
CA GLU A 424 -19.78 -8.31 8.64
C GLU A 424 -20.20 -9.20 7.46
N ASP A 425 -20.98 -10.23 7.78
CA ASP A 425 -21.57 -11.21 6.89
C ASP A 425 -22.30 -10.58 5.68
N GLY A 426 -21.60 -10.48 4.55
CA GLY A 426 -22.21 -10.38 3.23
C GLY A 426 -23.09 -9.16 2.95
N ILE A 427 -23.37 -8.97 1.66
CA ILE A 427 -24.18 -7.88 1.11
C ILE A 427 -25.70 -8.09 1.39
N ALA A 428 -26.06 -8.86 2.43
CA ALA A 428 -27.42 -9.38 2.62
C ALA A 428 -28.13 -8.97 3.92
N ALA A 429 -27.52 -8.20 4.81
CA ALA A 429 -28.22 -7.65 5.97
C ALA A 429 -28.41 -6.14 5.82
N ALA A 430 -29.57 -5.72 5.29
CA ALA A 430 -30.05 -4.38 5.56
C ALA A 430 -30.22 -4.24 7.09
N PRO A 431 -29.71 -3.19 7.74
CA PRO A 431 -30.02 -2.95 9.14
C PRO A 431 -31.52 -2.69 9.23
N GLN A 432 -32.25 -3.65 9.78
CA GLN A 432 -33.66 -3.48 10.09
C GLN A 432 -33.76 -2.50 11.27
N GLY A 433 -34.07 -1.24 10.98
CA GLY A 433 -34.62 -0.31 11.97
C GLY A 433 -33.82 0.96 12.29
N GLU A 434 -32.68 1.26 11.66
CA GLU A 434 -32.01 2.53 11.90
C GLU A 434 -32.63 3.70 11.10
N THR A 435 -32.82 4.82 11.79
CA THR A 435 -33.31 6.09 11.25
C THR A 435 -32.45 6.52 10.06
N ALA A 436 -33.08 6.78 8.90
CA ALA A 436 -32.36 7.22 7.71
C ALA A 436 -31.49 8.44 8.01
N HIS A 437 -30.18 8.31 7.84
CA HIS A 437 -29.26 9.40 8.18
C HIS A 437 -29.19 10.40 7.03
N LEU A 438 -29.51 11.65 7.34
CA LEU A 438 -29.36 12.76 6.42
C LEU A 438 -27.92 13.30 6.48
N ASP A 439 -27.48 13.81 5.34
CA ASP A 439 -26.29 14.63 5.24
C ASP A 439 -26.59 16.01 5.87
N PRO A 440 -25.86 16.44 6.91
CA PRO A 440 -26.20 17.63 7.69
C PRO A 440 -26.05 18.95 6.91
N LEU A 441 -25.35 18.93 5.77
CA LEU A 441 -25.12 20.09 4.92
C LEU A 441 -26.18 20.24 3.83
N THR A 442 -26.51 19.15 3.13
CA THR A 442 -27.45 19.17 1.98
C THR A 442 -28.89 18.84 2.37
N GLY A 443 -29.10 18.20 3.53
CA GLY A 443 -30.39 17.65 3.94
C GLY A 443 -30.87 16.47 3.09
N LEU A 444 -30.01 15.90 2.23
CA LEU A 444 -30.30 14.72 1.41
C LEU A 444 -29.90 13.43 2.13
N LEU A 445 -30.38 12.28 1.64
CA LEU A 445 -29.95 10.98 2.17
C LEU A 445 -28.45 10.76 1.93
N ARG A 446 -27.75 10.19 2.92
CA ARG A 446 -26.38 9.72 2.71
C ARG A 446 -26.35 8.59 1.68
N HIS A 447 -25.19 8.36 1.07
CA HIS A 447 -25.03 7.41 -0.04
C HIS A 447 -25.63 6.02 0.24
N ARG A 448 -25.27 5.41 1.38
CA ARG A 448 -25.77 4.09 1.80
C ARG A 448 -27.30 4.10 1.98
N ASP A 449 -27.83 5.12 2.64
CA ASP A 449 -29.25 5.24 2.95
C ASP A 449 -30.10 5.47 1.68
N PHE A 450 -29.57 6.27 0.74
CA PHE A 450 -30.18 6.45 -0.57
C PHE A 450 -30.27 5.11 -1.32
N LEU A 451 -29.18 4.35 -1.42
CA LEU A 451 -29.18 3.06 -2.12
C LEU A 451 -30.15 2.05 -1.47
N ALA A 452 -30.21 2.01 -0.13
CA ALA A 452 -31.15 1.15 0.59
C ALA A 452 -32.61 1.56 0.39
N ARG A 453 -32.89 2.86 0.25
CA ARG A 453 -34.24 3.37 -0.06
C ARG A 453 -34.62 3.11 -1.53
N PHE A 454 -33.72 3.41 -2.46
CA PHE A 454 -33.87 3.14 -3.88
C PHE A 454 -34.15 1.65 -4.15
N ALA A 455 -33.42 0.74 -3.50
CA ALA A 455 -33.63 -0.70 -3.65
C ALA A 455 -35.04 -1.17 -3.24
N ARG A 456 -35.67 -0.49 -2.27
CA ARG A 456 -37.05 -0.79 -1.82
C ARG A 456 -38.10 -0.16 -2.73
N GLU A 457 -37.96 1.12 -3.05
CA GLU A 457 -38.96 1.87 -3.82
C GLU A 457 -39.02 1.43 -5.29
N ARG A 458 -37.89 1.02 -5.89
CA ARG A 458 -37.87 0.56 -7.28
C ARG A 458 -38.70 -0.72 -7.50
N GLU A 459 -38.86 -1.56 -6.48
CA GLU A 459 -39.68 -2.79 -6.59
C GLU A 459 -41.18 -2.49 -6.51
N GLN A 460 -41.54 -1.31 -6.01
CA GLN A 460 -42.93 -0.86 -5.86
C GLN A 460 -43.41 -0.05 -7.07
N CYS A 461 -42.52 0.24 -8.04
CA CYS A 461 -42.80 1.07 -9.19
C CYS A 461 -42.62 0.28 -10.50
N ASP A 462 -43.65 0.26 -11.34
CA ASP A 462 -43.55 -0.32 -12.69
C ASP A 462 -42.78 0.56 -13.68
N ARG A 463 -42.79 1.88 -13.43
CA ARG A 463 -42.06 2.89 -14.20
C ARG A 463 -41.39 3.88 -13.26
N PHE A 464 -40.15 4.23 -13.55
CA PHE A 464 -39.42 5.24 -12.79
C PHE A 464 -38.27 5.83 -13.62
N ALA A 465 -37.73 6.96 -13.18
CA ALA A 465 -36.49 7.52 -13.68
C ALA A 465 -35.50 7.75 -12.55
N LEU A 466 -34.23 7.54 -12.86
CA LEU A 466 -33.10 7.83 -11.98
C LEU A 466 -32.23 8.87 -12.69
N ALA A 467 -31.85 9.92 -11.97
CA ALA A 467 -31.05 10.99 -12.53
C ALA A 467 -29.87 11.32 -11.62
N LEU A 468 -28.69 11.36 -12.24
CA LEU A 468 -27.43 11.68 -11.58
C LEU A 468 -26.93 13.02 -12.09
N VAL A 469 -26.88 13.99 -11.18
CA VAL A 469 -26.45 15.36 -11.43
C VAL A 469 -25.01 15.50 -10.97
N ARG A 470 -24.09 15.82 -11.87
CA ARG A 470 -22.69 16.11 -11.58
C ARG A 470 -22.43 17.62 -11.73
N LEU A 471 -21.98 18.23 -10.65
CA LEU A 471 -21.64 19.65 -10.58
C LEU A 471 -20.17 19.83 -10.97
N THR A 472 -19.93 20.69 -11.94
CA THR A 472 -18.61 21.11 -12.41
C THR A 472 -18.47 22.59 -12.09
N GLY A 473 -17.63 22.95 -11.12
CA GLY A 473 -17.43 24.35 -10.74
C GLY A 473 -16.77 25.13 -11.89
N ALA A 474 -17.20 26.38 -12.09
CA ALA A 474 -16.43 27.32 -12.88
C ALA A 474 -15.09 27.58 -12.17
N GLU A 475 -13.98 27.47 -12.89
CA GLU A 475 -12.71 28.06 -12.45
C GLU A 475 -12.92 29.58 -12.38
N ARG A 476 -13.39 30.09 -11.23
CA ARG A 476 -13.47 31.53 -11.02
C ARG A 476 -12.05 32.09 -10.94
N VAL A 477 -11.84 33.16 -11.71
CA VAL A 477 -10.58 33.89 -11.89
C VAL A 477 -9.95 34.22 -10.54
N GLN A 478 -8.62 34.04 -10.47
CA GLN A 478 -7.77 34.35 -9.32
C GLN A 478 -8.09 35.70 -8.68
N GLY A 479 -8.45 35.71 -7.38
CA GLY A 479 -8.43 36.93 -6.56
C GLY A 479 -9.43 37.00 -5.41
N GLU A 480 -10.55 36.27 -5.47
CA GLU A 480 -11.58 36.30 -4.41
C GLU A 480 -11.65 34.94 -3.70
N ARG A 481 -11.82 34.94 -2.36
CA ARG A 481 -11.91 33.72 -1.53
C ARG A 481 -12.98 32.80 -2.13
N THR A 482 -12.56 31.66 -2.64
CA THR A 482 -13.44 30.64 -3.21
C THR A 482 -14.43 30.15 -2.15
N PRO A 483 -15.76 30.17 -2.41
CA PRO A 483 -16.70 29.48 -1.54
C PRO A 483 -16.35 27.98 -1.50
N HIS A 484 -16.39 27.39 -0.31
CA HIS A 484 -16.01 26.00 -0.07
C HIS A 484 -16.89 25.07 -0.92
N ALA A 485 -16.31 24.06 -1.59
CA ALA A 485 -17.03 23.13 -2.47
C ALA A 485 -18.28 22.50 -1.83
N GLU A 486 -18.26 22.30 -0.51
CA GLU A 486 -19.42 21.79 0.24
C GLU A 486 -20.60 22.76 0.33
N GLN A 487 -20.33 24.07 0.39
CA GLN A 487 -21.35 25.11 0.37
C GLN A 487 -22.03 25.18 -1.00
N LEU A 488 -21.25 25.07 -2.09
CA LEU A 488 -21.79 25.01 -3.45
C LEU A 488 -22.71 23.81 -3.66
N VAL A 489 -22.38 22.66 -3.06
CA VAL A 489 -23.21 21.44 -3.13
C VAL A 489 -24.49 21.59 -2.30
N ALA A 490 -24.42 22.23 -1.13
CA ALA A 490 -25.59 22.55 -0.31
C ALA A 490 -26.55 23.51 -1.05
N GLU A 491 -26.03 24.61 -1.59
CA GLU A 491 -26.81 25.58 -2.38
C GLU A 491 -27.40 24.93 -3.65
N SER A 492 -26.63 24.07 -4.33
CA SER A 492 -27.13 23.31 -5.48
C SER A 492 -28.24 22.34 -5.08
N ALA A 493 -28.14 21.69 -3.92
CA ALA A 493 -29.18 20.79 -3.41
C ALA A 493 -30.48 21.53 -3.12
N GLU A 494 -30.42 22.78 -2.62
CA GLU A 494 -31.60 23.65 -2.45
C GLU A 494 -32.26 24.01 -3.79
N VAL A 495 -31.45 24.38 -4.80
CA VAL A 495 -31.96 24.65 -6.16
C VAL A 495 -32.61 23.41 -6.75
N CYS A 496 -31.98 22.25 -6.63
CA CYS A 496 -32.55 20.98 -7.06
C CYS A 496 -33.90 20.71 -6.40
N ARG A 497 -34.03 20.95 -5.08
CA ARG A 497 -35.29 20.76 -4.35
C ARG A 497 -36.41 21.67 -4.87
N SER A 498 -36.08 22.92 -5.17
CA SER A 498 -37.05 23.89 -5.71
C SER A 498 -37.61 23.53 -7.10
N ILE A 499 -36.81 22.84 -7.94
CA ILE A 499 -37.19 22.47 -9.32
C ILE A 499 -37.81 21.07 -9.38
N LEU A 500 -37.27 20.13 -8.61
CA LEU A 500 -37.68 18.73 -8.61
C LEU A 500 -38.89 18.49 -7.69
N GLY A 501 -39.11 19.34 -6.68
CA GLY A 501 -40.18 19.21 -5.69
C GLY A 501 -39.78 18.33 -4.50
N ASP A 502 -40.46 18.51 -3.37
CA ASP A 502 -40.13 17.84 -2.09
C ASP A 502 -40.45 16.34 -2.09
N ASP A 503 -41.31 15.87 -3.00
CA ASP A 503 -41.72 14.47 -3.11
C ASP A 503 -40.64 13.58 -3.78
N VAL A 504 -39.59 14.18 -4.35
CA VAL A 504 -38.53 13.45 -5.05
C VAL A 504 -37.48 12.97 -4.05
N VAL A 505 -37.18 11.68 -4.07
CA VAL A 505 -36.16 11.09 -3.20
C VAL A 505 -34.77 11.44 -3.72
N GLY A 506 -34.06 12.30 -2.98
CA GLY A 506 -32.70 12.73 -3.29
C GLY A 506 -31.65 12.17 -2.32
N GLY A 507 -30.45 11.95 -2.83
CA GLY A 507 -29.31 11.46 -2.06
C GLY A 507 -27.98 12.04 -2.53
N ARG A 508 -26.97 11.95 -1.67
CA ARG A 508 -25.59 12.29 -2.00
C ARG A 508 -24.92 11.10 -2.71
N TYR A 509 -24.28 11.35 -3.85
CA TYR A 509 -23.66 10.32 -4.69
C TYR A 509 -22.21 10.69 -5.05
N GLY A 510 -21.40 10.94 -4.02
CA GLY A 510 -20.05 11.50 -4.13
C GLY A 510 -20.01 12.98 -3.74
N LEU A 511 -18.87 13.64 -3.95
CA LEU A 511 -18.69 15.00 -3.44
C LEU A 511 -19.43 16.08 -4.21
N ASN A 512 -19.35 16.05 -5.53
CA ASN A 512 -19.95 17.03 -6.42
C ASN A 512 -21.14 16.43 -7.19
N SER A 513 -21.72 15.34 -6.68
CA SER A 513 -22.71 14.57 -7.40
C SER A 513 -23.92 14.26 -6.52
N LEU A 514 -25.10 14.55 -7.05
CA LEU A 514 -26.40 14.39 -6.41
C LEU A 514 -27.22 13.40 -7.24
N ILE A 515 -27.94 12.50 -6.58
CA ILE A 515 -28.78 11.50 -7.26
C ILE A 515 -30.23 11.66 -6.84
N TYR A 516 -31.15 11.49 -7.79
CA TYR A 516 -32.58 11.68 -7.59
C TYR A 516 -33.38 10.55 -8.24
N PHE A 517 -34.34 10.02 -7.48
CA PHE A 517 -35.26 8.98 -7.90
C PHE A 517 -36.67 9.56 -8.11
N HIS A 518 -37.25 9.30 -9.28
CA HIS A 518 -38.57 9.78 -9.70
C HIS A 518 -39.50 8.59 -9.97
N ALA A 519 -40.46 8.36 -9.09
CA ALA A 519 -41.49 7.34 -9.29
C ALA A 519 -42.48 7.76 -10.39
N GLY A 520 -42.81 6.86 -11.32
CA GLY A 520 -43.82 7.09 -12.37
C GLY A 520 -43.41 8.03 -13.51
N ALA A 521 -42.13 8.42 -13.59
CA ALA A 521 -41.64 9.37 -14.59
C ALA A 521 -41.63 8.83 -16.04
N VAL A 522 -41.80 9.73 -17.00
CA VAL A 522 -41.76 9.47 -18.46
C VAL A 522 -40.48 10.08 -19.06
N PRO A 523 -39.77 9.38 -19.97
CA PRO A 523 -38.46 9.81 -20.48
C PRO A 523 -38.41 11.24 -21.05
N ASP A 524 -39.40 11.62 -21.88
CA ASP A 524 -39.37 12.89 -22.62
C ASP A 524 -39.45 14.11 -21.68
N HIS A 525 -40.25 14.02 -20.61
CA HIS A 525 -40.36 15.08 -19.61
C HIS A 525 -39.10 15.23 -18.74
N MET A 526 -38.31 14.16 -18.59
CA MET A 526 -37.10 14.21 -17.75
C MET A 526 -35.99 15.04 -18.37
N ARG A 527 -35.84 14.99 -19.71
CA ARG A 527 -34.83 15.79 -20.42
C ARG A 527 -35.09 17.28 -20.21
N GLU A 528 -36.31 17.74 -20.52
CA GLU A 528 -36.70 19.15 -20.34
C GLU A 528 -36.55 19.62 -18.89
N ARG A 529 -36.95 18.79 -17.93
CA ARG A 529 -36.86 19.10 -16.50
C ARG A 529 -35.41 19.31 -16.04
N TYR A 530 -34.50 18.43 -16.45
CA TYR A 530 -33.09 18.53 -16.09
C TYR A 530 -32.33 19.56 -16.93
N THR A 531 -32.78 19.87 -18.14
CA THR A 531 -32.28 21.02 -18.92
C THR A 531 -32.54 22.31 -18.18
N ARG A 532 -33.77 22.52 -17.70
CA ARG A 532 -34.13 23.68 -16.87
C ARG A 532 -33.32 23.77 -15.58
N LEU A 533 -33.03 22.61 -14.97
CA LEU A 533 -32.20 22.54 -13.77
C LEU A 533 -30.76 22.98 -14.04
N CYS A 534 -30.14 22.48 -15.11
CA CYS A 534 -28.81 22.92 -15.53
C CYS A 534 -28.76 24.43 -15.81
N GLU A 535 -29.72 24.98 -16.54
CA GLU A 535 -29.81 26.42 -16.83
C GLU A 535 -30.00 27.26 -15.57
N THR A 536 -30.75 26.76 -14.59
CA THR A 536 -30.97 27.46 -13.31
C THR A 536 -29.71 27.44 -12.44
N LEU A 537 -28.97 26.32 -12.41
CA LEU A 537 -27.69 26.24 -11.70
C LEU A 537 -26.63 27.18 -12.31
N ASP A 538 -26.55 27.22 -13.65
CA ASP A 538 -25.62 28.09 -14.39
C ASP A 538 -25.99 29.57 -14.16
N SER A 539 -27.26 29.95 -14.25
CA SER A 539 -27.69 31.35 -14.11
C SER A 539 -27.75 31.87 -12.67
N ARG A 540 -28.12 31.04 -11.69
CA ARG A 540 -28.31 31.47 -10.29
C ARG A 540 -27.03 31.33 -9.46
N LEU A 541 -26.24 30.28 -9.71
CA LEU A 541 -25.08 29.92 -8.89
C LEU A 541 -23.76 29.95 -9.66
N ASP A 542 -23.76 30.15 -10.98
CA ASP A 542 -22.56 30.08 -11.84
C ASP A 542 -21.87 28.69 -11.74
N ILE A 543 -22.70 27.64 -11.61
CA ILE A 543 -22.27 26.25 -11.52
C ILE A 543 -22.72 25.52 -12.78
N GLU A 544 -21.75 25.03 -13.55
CA GLU A 544 -22.05 24.12 -14.66
C GLU A 544 -22.49 22.77 -14.10
N ALA A 545 -23.54 22.17 -14.66
CA ALA A 545 -23.97 20.82 -14.29
C ALA A 545 -24.14 19.94 -15.52
N ALA A 546 -23.75 18.67 -15.38
CA ALA A 546 -24.04 17.61 -16.32
C ALA A 546 -24.96 16.58 -15.68
N VAL A 547 -25.99 16.13 -16.41
CA VAL A 547 -27.00 15.21 -15.88
C VAL A 547 -27.13 13.99 -16.77
N GLY A 548 -26.98 12.81 -16.18
CA GLY A 548 -27.35 11.54 -16.78
C GLY A 548 -28.72 11.09 -16.28
N VAL A 549 -29.61 10.69 -17.19
CA VAL A 549 -30.96 10.21 -16.84
C VAL A 549 -31.18 8.82 -17.42
N ALA A 550 -31.57 7.86 -16.58
CA ALA A 550 -32.02 6.54 -17.01
C ALA A 550 -33.47 6.30 -16.61
N CYS A 551 -34.27 5.80 -17.54
CA CYS A 551 -35.67 5.47 -17.32
C CYS A 551 -35.88 3.95 -17.38
N HIS A 552 -36.82 3.45 -16.59
CA HIS A 552 -37.28 2.07 -16.64
C HIS A 552 -38.78 2.05 -17.01
N PRO A 553 -39.22 1.16 -17.93
CA PRO A 553 -38.43 0.17 -18.67
C PRO A 553 -37.63 0.79 -19.84
N PHE A 554 -36.45 0.22 -20.13
CA PHE A 554 -35.65 0.52 -21.32
C PHE A 554 -34.97 -0.76 -21.80
N LEU A 555 -35.25 -1.15 -23.05
CA LEU A 555 -34.85 -2.45 -23.62
C LEU A 555 -35.19 -3.63 -22.67
N ASN A 556 -34.26 -4.57 -22.51
CA ASN A 556 -34.35 -5.72 -21.62
C ASN A 556 -33.54 -5.54 -20.31
N TYR A 557 -33.18 -4.29 -19.95
CA TYR A 557 -32.48 -4.01 -18.71
C TYR A 557 -33.39 -4.26 -17.49
N ARG A 558 -32.81 -4.85 -16.45
CA ARG A 558 -33.47 -5.07 -15.16
C ARG A 558 -33.60 -3.75 -14.42
N ARG A 559 -34.51 -3.68 -13.44
CA ARG A 559 -34.64 -2.54 -12.51
C ARG A 559 -33.35 -2.24 -11.76
N ALA A 560 -32.51 -3.27 -11.54
CA ALA A 560 -31.22 -3.10 -10.87
C ALA A 560 -30.17 -2.38 -11.72
N ASP A 561 -30.28 -2.48 -13.05
CA ASP A 561 -29.30 -1.92 -13.99
C ASP A 561 -29.49 -0.41 -14.18
N SER A 562 -30.54 0.18 -13.60
CA SER A 562 -30.86 1.61 -13.77
C SER A 562 -29.78 2.54 -13.24
N LEU A 563 -29.01 2.15 -12.22
CA LEU A 563 -27.86 2.91 -11.72
C LEU A 563 -26.72 2.96 -12.74
N GLU A 564 -26.34 1.79 -13.28
CA GLU A 564 -25.32 1.69 -14.32
C GLU A 564 -25.76 2.44 -15.58
N ASN A 565 -27.03 2.31 -15.96
CA ASN A 565 -27.58 3.02 -17.10
C ASN A 565 -27.56 4.53 -16.91
N CYS A 566 -27.80 5.01 -15.69
CA CYS A 566 -27.73 6.43 -15.36
C CYS A 566 -26.30 6.98 -15.51
N LEU A 567 -25.29 6.17 -15.16
CA LEU A 567 -23.88 6.51 -15.36
C LEU A 567 -23.50 6.56 -16.85
N LYS A 568 -23.94 5.58 -17.64
CA LYS A 568 -23.75 5.58 -19.10
C LYS A 568 -24.35 6.84 -19.74
N ALA A 569 -25.56 7.22 -19.32
CA ALA A 569 -26.20 8.45 -19.77
C ALA A 569 -25.43 9.72 -19.34
N LEU A 570 -24.83 9.73 -18.14
CA LEU A 570 -24.02 10.87 -17.67
C LEU A 570 -22.73 11.01 -18.49
N GLU A 571 -22.08 9.89 -18.84
CA GLU A 571 -20.89 9.90 -19.70
C GLU A 571 -21.20 10.49 -21.07
N TYR A 572 -22.35 10.15 -21.63
CA TYR A 572 -22.86 10.79 -22.85
C TYR A 572 -23.16 12.28 -22.64
N ALA A 573 -23.81 12.66 -21.54
CA ALA A 573 -24.12 14.06 -21.22
C ALA A 573 -22.88 14.97 -21.18
N MET A 574 -21.76 14.45 -20.66
CA MET A 574 -20.49 15.18 -20.57
C MET A 574 -19.88 15.52 -21.93
N LEU A 575 -20.24 14.78 -22.98
CA LEU A 575 -19.79 15.03 -24.36
C LEU A 575 -20.73 15.98 -25.13
N CYS A 576 -21.90 16.29 -24.59
CA CYS A 576 -22.88 17.17 -25.22
C CYS A 576 -22.54 18.66 -24.99
N PRO A 577 -22.97 19.56 -25.91
CA PRO A 577 -22.90 21.00 -25.66
C PRO A 577 -23.79 21.40 -24.48
N LYS A 578 -23.56 22.58 -23.89
CA LYS A 578 -24.43 23.12 -22.85
C LYS A 578 -25.85 23.37 -23.41
N PRO A 579 -26.91 23.11 -22.63
CA PRO A 579 -26.95 22.45 -21.32
C PRO A 579 -26.69 20.94 -21.40
N ARG A 580 -25.81 20.42 -20.54
CA ARG A 580 -25.28 19.04 -20.61
C ARG A 580 -26.24 18.01 -20.02
N VAL A 581 -27.25 17.58 -20.77
CA VAL A 581 -28.22 16.56 -20.33
C VAL A 581 -28.22 15.38 -21.29
N GLY A 582 -27.85 14.21 -20.78
CA GLY A 582 -27.85 12.94 -21.50
C GLY A 582 -28.94 12.02 -20.95
N VAL A 583 -29.76 11.51 -21.84
CA VAL A 583 -30.74 10.46 -21.52
C VAL A 583 -30.19 9.13 -22.02
N MET A 584 -30.47 8.05 -21.32
CA MET A 584 -30.14 6.71 -21.79
C MET A 584 -30.93 6.41 -23.08
N ASP A 585 -30.24 6.48 -24.21
CA ASP A 585 -30.74 6.23 -25.55
C ASP A 585 -29.68 5.49 -26.41
N SER A 586 -29.92 5.35 -27.71
CA SER A 586 -29.00 4.66 -28.62
C SER A 586 -27.62 5.32 -28.69
N LEU A 587 -27.52 6.64 -28.49
CA LEU A 587 -26.26 7.37 -28.51
C LEU A 587 -25.49 7.15 -27.21
N ALA A 588 -26.17 7.14 -26.06
CA ALA A 588 -25.54 6.79 -24.79
C ALA A 588 -24.97 5.36 -24.79
N LEU A 589 -25.69 4.39 -25.37
CA LEU A 589 -25.19 3.03 -25.56
C LEU A 589 -24.01 2.98 -26.54
N ASN A 590 -24.03 3.77 -27.61
CA ASN A 590 -22.91 3.87 -28.56
C ASN A 590 -21.63 4.38 -27.88
N ILE A 591 -21.72 5.45 -27.07
CA ILE A 591 -20.59 5.96 -26.29
C ILE A 591 -20.09 4.93 -25.27
N SER A 592 -21.01 4.24 -24.59
CA SER A 592 -20.64 3.14 -23.68
C SER A 592 -19.89 2.02 -24.41
N ALA A 593 -20.29 1.68 -25.63
CA ALA A 593 -19.64 0.67 -26.46
C ALA A 593 -18.27 1.13 -26.98
N ASP A 594 -18.13 2.40 -27.39
CA ASP A 594 -16.85 3.00 -27.79
C ASP A 594 -15.82 2.91 -26.64
N LYS A 595 -16.28 3.18 -25.41
CA LYS A 595 -15.46 3.06 -24.21
C LYS A 595 -15.00 1.62 -23.95
N LEU A 596 -15.89 0.63 -24.03
CA LEU A 596 -15.54 -0.79 -23.89
C LEU A 596 -14.52 -1.22 -24.96
N TYR A 597 -14.75 -0.81 -26.20
CA TYR A 597 -13.83 -1.10 -27.31
C TYR A 597 -12.43 -0.52 -27.06
N SER A 598 -12.35 0.72 -26.56
CA SER A 598 -11.07 1.37 -26.23
C SER A 598 -10.26 0.67 -25.14
N ARG A 599 -10.93 -0.08 -24.25
CA ARG A 599 -10.30 -0.88 -23.18
C ARG A 599 -9.86 -2.26 -23.64
N GLY A 600 -10.23 -2.66 -24.86
CA GLY A 600 -9.96 -3.99 -25.41
C GLY A 600 -11.09 -5.00 -25.23
N ASP A 601 -12.17 -4.64 -24.55
CA ASP A 601 -13.34 -5.48 -24.26
C ASP A 601 -14.26 -5.57 -25.50
N THR A 602 -13.72 -6.09 -26.59
CA THR A 602 -14.34 -6.04 -27.92
C THR A 602 -15.66 -6.84 -28.00
N PHE A 603 -15.79 -7.92 -27.23
CA PHE A 603 -17.01 -8.72 -27.20
C PHE A 603 -18.16 -7.99 -26.50
N ASP A 604 -17.90 -7.35 -25.36
CA ASP A 604 -18.92 -6.57 -24.65
C ASP A 604 -19.30 -5.30 -25.43
N ALA A 605 -18.33 -4.68 -26.10
CA ALA A 605 -18.60 -3.57 -27.03
C ALA A 605 -19.56 -3.99 -28.15
N ILE A 606 -19.37 -5.16 -28.76
CA ILE A 606 -20.28 -5.69 -29.79
C ILE A 606 -21.71 -5.83 -29.25
N GLU A 607 -21.88 -6.38 -28.05
CA GLU A 607 -23.21 -6.54 -27.45
C GLU A 607 -23.86 -5.19 -27.12
N GLU A 608 -23.10 -4.21 -26.64
CA GLU A 608 -23.60 -2.85 -26.41
C GLU A 608 -23.95 -2.12 -27.72
N TYR A 609 -23.16 -2.26 -28.81
CA TYR A 609 -23.56 -1.71 -30.12
C TYR A 609 -24.84 -2.36 -30.65
N LYS A 610 -25.01 -3.67 -30.47
CA LYS A 610 -26.27 -4.34 -30.84
C LYS A 610 -27.44 -3.79 -30.04
N ARG A 611 -27.26 -3.52 -28.74
CA ARG A 611 -28.30 -2.85 -27.92
C ARG A 611 -28.59 -1.44 -28.40
N ALA A 612 -27.57 -0.67 -28.78
CA ALA A 612 -27.75 0.65 -29.39
C ALA A 612 -28.62 0.56 -30.66
N LEU A 613 -28.38 -0.45 -31.50
CA LEU A 613 -29.14 -0.70 -32.72
C LEU A 613 -30.54 -1.29 -32.49
N LEU A 614 -30.76 -1.98 -31.37
CA LEU A 614 -32.10 -2.38 -30.94
C LEU A 614 -32.90 -1.17 -30.44
N ALA A 615 -32.26 -0.19 -29.81
CA ALA A 615 -32.89 1.05 -29.39
C ALA A 615 -33.18 1.98 -30.59
N ASP A 616 -32.27 2.04 -31.56
CA ASP A 616 -32.40 2.83 -32.78
C ASP A 616 -31.69 2.14 -33.94
N ALA A 617 -32.48 1.55 -34.84
CA ALA A 617 -31.96 0.83 -35.99
C ALA A 617 -31.30 1.75 -37.04
N ASP A 618 -31.53 3.05 -36.99
CA ASP A 618 -30.99 4.04 -37.93
C ASP A 618 -29.68 4.69 -37.44
N ASN A 619 -29.21 4.33 -36.25
CA ASN A 619 -27.94 4.80 -35.70
C ASN A 619 -26.74 4.32 -36.56
N THR A 620 -26.36 5.16 -37.51
CA THR A 620 -25.30 4.88 -38.50
C THR A 620 -23.92 4.72 -37.82
N MET A 621 -23.67 5.45 -36.74
CA MET A 621 -22.41 5.36 -35.98
C MET A 621 -22.25 3.97 -35.37
N ALA A 622 -23.31 3.44 -34.76
CA ALA A 622 -23.29 2.10 -34.16
C ALA A 622 -23.06 1.00 -35.20
N TRP A 623 -23.66 1.09 -36.40
CA TRP A 623 -23.37 0.14 -37.50
C TRP A 623 -21.90 0.20 -37.93
N ASN A 624 -21.35 1.40 -38.11
CA ASN A 624 -19.95 1.57 -38.48
C ASN A 624 -19.01 1.04 -37.38
N SER A 625 -19.24 1.38 -36.11
CA SER A 625 -18.40 0.93 -34.99
C SER A 625 -18.52 -0.58 -34.74
N LEU A 626 -19.70 -1.18 -34.94
CA LEU A 626 -19.88 -2.63 -34.91
C LEU A 626 -19.06 -3.33 -36.02
N GLY A 627 -19.02 -2.74 -37.22
CA GLY A 627 -18.17 -3.21 -38.31
C GLY A 627 -16.68 -3.16 -37.96
N VAL A 628 -16.23 -2.09 -37.29
CA VAL A 628 -14.85 -1.95 -36.81
C VAL A 628 -14.50 -3.06 -35.82
N CYS A 629 -15.40 -3.37 -34.88
CA CYS A 629 -15.19 -4.46 -33.91
C CYS A 629 -15.00 -5.81 -34.62
N TYR A 630 -15.87 -6.17 -35.56
CA TYR A 630 -15.75 -7.41 -36.31
C TYR A 630 -14.46 -7.47 -37.16
N ALA A 631 -14.03 -6.34 -37.73
CA ALA A 631 -12.78 -6.27 -38.47
C ALA A 631 -11.57 -6.51 -37.54
N GLY A 632 -11.58 -5.93 -36.33
CA GLY A 632 -10.55 -6.14 -35.31
C GLY A 632 -10.44 -7.59 -34.83
N LEU A 633 -11.57 -8.31 -34.76
CA LEU A 633 -11.61 -9.74 -34.43
C LEU A 633 -11.23 -10.68 -35.60
N GLY A 634 -10.79 -10.14 -36.74
CA GLY A 634 -10.43 -10.94 -37.91
C GLY A 634 -11.63 -11.59 -38.61
N ARG A 635 -12.83 -11.01 -38.49
CA ARG A 635 -14.08 -11.47 -39.13
C ARG A 635 -14.50 -10.50 -40.25
N PRO A 636 -13.75 -10.45 -41.38
CA PRO A 636 -13.94 -9.41 -42.39
C PRO A 636 -15.30 -9.50 -43.12
N GLN A 637 -15.88 -10.70 -43.27
CA GLN A 637 -17.19 -10.85 -43.90
C GLN A 637 -18.32 -10.28 -43.03
N GLU A 638 -18.25 -10.46 -41.70
CA GLU A 638 -19.21 -9.86 -40.78
C GLU A 638 -19.07 -8.33 -40.76
N ALA A 639 -17.82 -7.83 -40.73
CA ALA A 639 -17.51 -6.41 -40.79
C ALA A 639 -18.05 -5.75 -42.06
N ARG A 640 -17.85 -6.38 -43.23
CA ARG A 640 -18.38 -5.92 -44.52
C ARG A 640 -19.88 -5.65 -44.45
N LYS A 641 -20.65 -6.61 -43.93
CA LYS A 641 -22.11 -6.48 -43.78
C LYS A 641 -22.48 -5.24 -42.96
N GLN A 642 -21.82 -5.01 -41.82
CA GLN A 642 -22.15 -3.86 -40.97
C GLN A 642 -21.82 -2.52 -41.63
N PHE A 643 -20.70 -2.43 -42.36
CA PHE A 643 -20.36 -1.21 -43.11
C PHE A 643 -21.32 -0.99 -44.29
N GLU A 644 -21.79 -2.04 -44.95
CA GLU A 644 -22.82 -1.95 -45.98
C GLU A 644 -24.16 -1.48 -45.39
N GLU A 645 -24.55 -1.95 -44.19
CA GLU A 645 -25.72 -1.46 -43.45
C GLU A 645 -25.58 0.02 -43.03
N ALA A 646 -24.39 0.45 -42.60
CA ALA A 646 -24.10 1.86 -42.32
C ALA A 646 -24.27 2.72 -43.59
N LEU A 647 -23.77 2.26 -44.73
CA LEU A 647 -23.89 2.96 -46.02
C LEU A 647 -25.30 2.91 -46.62
N ALA A 648 -26.10 1.90 -46.26
CA ALA A 648 -27.51 1.84 -46.64
C ALA A 648 -28.30 3.00 -46.01
N ARG A 649 -27.99 3.34 -44.76
CA ARG A 649 -28.58 4.47 -44.00
C ARG A 649 -27.95 5.81 -44.38
N ASN A 650 -26.62 5.86 -44.51
CA ASN A 650 -25.90 7.04 -44.95
C ASN A 650 -24.89 6.73 -46.05
N ARG A 651 -25.32 6.88 -47.31
CA ARG A 651 -24.49 6.60 -48.50
C ARG A 651 -23.22 7.46 -48.62
N LYS A 652 -23.11 8.55 -47.85
CA LYS A 652 -21.98 9.50 -47.91
C LYS A 652 -21.07 9.40 -46.68
N ASP A 653 -21.29 8.43 -45.79
CA ASP A 653 -20.44 8.25 -44.62
C ASP A 653 -18.98 7.97 -45.05
N VAL A 654 -18.10 8.93 -44.76
CA VAL A 654 -16.69 8.91 -45.15
C VAL A 654 -15.94 7.78 -44.44
N MET A 655 -16.26 7.54 -43.15
CA MET A 655 -15.61 6.54 -42.32
C MET A 655 -16.04 5.14 -42.73
N ALA A 656 -17.34 4.91 -42.96
CA ALA A 656 -17.83 3.63 -43.45
C ALA A 656 -17.28 3.29 -44.85
N LEU A 657 -17.17 4.27 -45.76
CA LEU A 657 -16.54 4.09 -47.07
C LEU A 657 -15.05 3.71 -46.97
N TYR A 658 -14.30 4.37 -46.08
CA TYR A 658 -12.89 4.06 -45.85
C TYR A 658 -12.72 2.66 -45.23
N ASN A 659 -13.51 2.36 -44.19
CA ASN A 659 -13.45 1.09 -43.46
C ASN A 659 -13.84 -0.10 -44.34
N LEU A 660 -14.87 0.04 -45.18
CA LEU A 660 -15.25 -0.97 -46.17
C LEU A 660 -14.12 -1.20 -47.18
N GLY A 661 -13.43 -0.13 -47.61
CA GLY A 661 -12.23 -0.25 -48.44
C GLY A 661 -11.09 -1.03 -47.77
N ASN A 662 -10.85 -0.81 -46.47
CA ASN A 662 -9.88 -1.57 -45.68
C ASN A 662 -10.28 -3.04 -45.56
N VAL A 663 -11.55 -3.35 -45.32
CA VAL A 663 -12.05 -4.73 -45.23
C VAL A 663 -11.88 -5.46 -46.56
N CYS A 664 -12.28 -4.86 -47.70
CA CYS A 664 -12.03 -5.41 -49.04
C CYS A 664 -10.54 -5.65 -49.29
N HIS A 665 -9.67 -4.72 -48.86
CA HIS A 665 -8.22 -4.88 -49.00
C HIS A 665 -7.70 -6.10 -48.23
N THR A 666 -8.14 -6.28 -46.98
CA THR A 666 -7.76 -7.44 -46.15
C THR A 666 -8.27 -8.76 -46.73
N MET A 667 -9.42 -8.76 -47.41
CA MET A 667 -9.95 -9.94 -48.13
C MET A 667 -9.27 -10.20 -49.48
N GLY A 668 -8.33 -9.34 -49.92
CA GLY A 668 -7.64 -9.47 -51.21
C GLY A 668 -8.42 -8.91 -52.41
N GLU A 669 -9.57 -8.29 -52.19
CA GLU A 669 -10.43 -7.67 -53.20
C GLU A 669 -9.92 -6.28 -53.59
N LEU A 670 -8.69 -6.20 -54.11
CA LEU A 670 -7.96 -4.94 -54.29
C LEU A 670 -8.68 -3.93 -55.20
N LYS A 671 -9.43 -4.41 -56.21
CA LYS A 671 -10.22 -3.55 -57.10
C LYS A 671 -11.38 -2.88 -56.37
N GLU A 672 -12.11 -3.63 -55.54
CA GLU A 672 -13.21 -3.07 -54.73
C GLU A 672 -12.67 -2.10 -53.68
N ALA A 673 -11.58 -2.45 -53.02
CA ALA A 673 -10.89 -1.57 -52.08
C ALA A 673 -10.54 -0.21 -52.73
N GLN A 674 -9.96 -0.24 -53.93
CA GLN A 674 -9.64 0.98 -54.69
C GLN A 674 -10.90 1.80 -55.00
N THR A 675 -12.01 1.16 -55.38
CA THR A 675 -13.28 1.84 -55.64
C THR A 675 -13.82 2.52 -54.37
N TYR A 676 -13.80 1.85 -53.21
CA TYR A 676 -14.29 2.43 -51.97
C TYR A 676 -13.39 3.57 -51.45
N TYR A 677 -12.06 3.45 -51.53
CA TYR A 677 -11.17 4.57 -51.20
C TYR A 677 -11.38 5.77 -52.12
N ARG A 678 -11.63 5.56 -53.43
CA ARG A 678 -11.97 6.66 -54.34
C ARG A 678 -13.32 7.30 -54.01
N LYS A 679 -14.32 6.50 -53.62
CA LYS A 679 -15.61 7.03 -53.12
C LYS A 679 -15.41 7.86 -51.84
N CYS A 680 -14.59 7.39 -50.90
CA CYS A 680 -14.21 8.14 -49.70
C CYS A 680 -13.59 9.49 -50.09
N LEU A 681 -12.62 9.51 -51.01
CA LEU A 681 -12.00 10.76 -51.49
C LEU A 681 -12.94 11.65 -52.31
N LYS A 682 -14.00 11.11 -52.90
CA LYS A 682 -15.04 11.91 -53.56
C LYS A 682 -15.86 12.70 -52.53
N GLN A 683 -16.12 12.11 -51.36
CA GLN A 683 -16.82 12.81 -50.27
C GLN A 683 -15.88 13.73 -49.49
N HIS A 684 -14.65 13.27 -49.21
CA HIS A 684 -13.63 14.03 -48.49
C HIS A 684 -12.28 13.99 -49.24
N PRO A 685 -12.01 14.94 -50.16
CA PRO A 685 -10.81 14.95 -51.01
C PRO A 685 -9.47 14.97 -50.25
N GLY A 686 -9.49 15.42 -49.00
CA GLY A 686 -8.35 15.47 -48.07
C GLY A 686 -8.29 14.31 -47.07
N HIS A 687 -8.96 13.17 -47.30
CA HIS A 687 -8.89 12.05 -46.36
C HIS A 687 -7.50 11.38 -46.42
N PHE A 688 -6.64 11.71 -45.44
CA PHE A 688 -5.23 11.30 -45.37
C PHE A 688 -5.02 9.79 -45.58
N PHE A 689 -5.68 8.96 -44.77
CA PHE A 689 -5.47 7.51 -44.82
C PHE A 689 -5.94 6.88 -46.14
N ALA A 690 -6.96 7.45 -46.79
CA ALA A 690 -7.42 6.95 -48.09
C ALA A 690 -6.42 7.27 -49.20
N LEU A 691 -5.77 8.45 -49.15
CA LEU A 691 -4.68 8.81 -50.05
C LEU A 691 -3.48 7.87 -49.88
N ILE A 692 -3.08 7.59 -48.63
CA ILE A 692 -1.99 6.65 -48.35
C ILE A 692 -2.32 5.24 -48.88
N ARG A 693 -3.51 4.70 -48.61
CA ARG A 693 -3.92 3.37 -49.09
C ARG A 693 -3.92 3.28 -50.63
N LEU A 694 -4.43 4.30 -51.33
CA LEU A 694 -4.38 4.35 -52.79
C LEU A 694 -2.95 4.48 -53.33
N GLY A 695 -2.08 5.21 -52.63
CA GLY A 695 -0.65 5.29 -52.94
C GLY A 695 0.04 3.92 -52.84
N GLN A 696 -0.20 3.19 -51.74
CA GLN A 696 0.33 1.84 -51.52
C GLN A 696 -0.17 0.83 -52.58
N LEU A 697 -1.47 0.87 -52.91
CA LEU A 697 -2.03 0.04 -53.98
C LEU A 697 -1.38 0.37 -55.34
N SER A 698 -1.18 1.65 -55.65
CA SER A 698 -0.52 2.08 -56.89
C SER A 698 0.96 1.69 -56.93
N GLU A 699 1.64 1.70 -55.78
CA GLU A 699 3.03 1.24 -55.62
C GLU A 699 3.13 -0.28 -55.88
N ALA A 700 2.21 -1.08 -55.33
CA ALA A 700 2.15 -2.52 -55.56
C ALA A 700 1.88 -2.86 -57.03
N GLU A 701 1.06 -2.07 -57.72
CA GLU A 701 0.81 -2.16 -59.16
C GLU A 701 1.98 -1.62 -60.03
N ARG A 702 3.11 -1.20 -59.42
CA ARG A 702 4.27 -0.55 -60.07
C ARG A 702 3.95 0.75 -60.81
N LYS A 703 2.81 1.38 -60.51
CA LYS A 703 2.39 2.67 -61.08
C LYS A 703 2.95 3.82 -60.24
N TYR A 704 4.28 3.92 -60.20
CA TYR A 704 4.98 4.81 -59.27
C TYR A 704 4.65 6.30 -59.42
N GLY A 705 4.37 6.77 -60.65
CA GLY A 705 3.96 8.15 -60.89
C GLY A 705 2.65 8.50 -60.17
N MET A 706 1.64 7.61 -60.23
CA MET A 706 0.38 7.80 -59.51
C MET A 706 0.57 7.64 -57.99
N ALA A 707 1.39 6.69 -57.54
CA ALA A 707 1.70 6.53 -56.13
C ALA A 707 2.29 7.83 -55.54
N ARG A 708 3.26 8.44 -56.24
CA ARG A 708 3.85 9.73 -55.87
C ARG A 708 2.83 10.86 -55.83
N GLN A 709 1.88 10.90 -56.77
CA GLN A 709 0.80 11.90 -56.75
C GLN A 709 -0.08 11.77 -55.51
N TYR A 710 -0.48 10.55 -55.12
CA TYR A 710 -1.28 10.34 -53.91
C TYR A 710 -0.51 10.71 -52.64
N TYR A 711 0.76 10.31 -52.52
CA TYR A 711 1.60 10.69 -51.38
C TYR A 711 1.84 12.21 -51.32
N ASN A 712 2.11 12.87 -52.45
CA ASN A 712 2.26 14.33 -52.50
C ASN A 712 0.95 15.07 -52.13
N ARG A 713 -0.21 14.52 -52.48
CA ARG A 713 -1.50 15.06 -52.03
C ARG A 713 -1.67 14.91 -50.52
N ALA A 714 -1.25 13.78 -49.94
CA ALA A 714 -1.27 13.57 -48.50
C ALA A 714 -0.28 14.50 -47.78
N ALA A 715 0.89 14.78 -48.37
CA ALA A 715 1.89 15.69 -47.82
C ALA A 715 1.38 17.14 -47.64
N LYS A 716 0.39 17.56 -48.45
CA LYS A 716 -0.22 18.90 -48.36
C LYS A 716 -1.14 19.08 -47.16
N LEU A 717 -1.48 18.01 -46.43
CA LEU A 717 -2.43 18.07 -45.33
C LEU A 717 -1.80 18.48 -43.98
N GLU A 718 -0.49 18.78 -43.96
CA GLU A 718 0.38 19.17 -42.82
C GLU A 718 0.40 18.21 -41.62
N GLU A 719 -0.72 17.59 -41.27
CA GLU A 719 -0.83 16.50 -40.30
C GLU A 719 -0.10 15.25 -40.83
N ASN A 720 0.70 14.62 -39.96
CA ASN A 720 1.40 13.36 -40.24
C ASN A 720 2.47 13.42 -41.36
N GLN A 721 3.14 14.56 -41.56
CA GLN A 721 4.24 14.71 -42.54
C GLN A 721 5.29 13.59 -42.45
N GLY A 722 5.72 13.20 -41.25
CA GLY A 722 6.70 12.11 -41.07
C GLY A 722 6.25 10.77 -41.67
N ILE A 723 4.96 10.43 -41.54
CA ILE A 723 4.38 9.20 -42.12
C ILE A 723 4.43 9.26 -43.64
N VAL A 724 4.12 10.42 -44.24
CA VAL A 724 4.17 10.60 -45.70
C VAL A 724 5.59 10.49 -46.22
N GLN A 725 6.55 11.13 -45.55
CA GLN A 725 7.97 11.07 -45.92
C GLN A 725 8.51 9.65 -45.89
N ARG A 726 8.08 8.83 -44.93
CA ARG A 726 8.40 7.41 -44.89
C ARG A 726 7.87 6.63 -46.11
N TYR A 727 6.66 6.93 -46.58
CA TYR A 727 6.12 6.31 -47.79
C TYR A 727 6.80 6.80 -49.07
N LEU A 728 7.17 8.07 -49.14
CA LEU A 728 7.96 8.62 -50.25
C LEU A 728 9.36 8.01 -50.29
N ALA A 729 10.03 7.84 -49.14
CA ALA A 729 11.31 7.15 -49.04
C ALA A 729 11.23 5.72 -49.58
N ARG A 730 10.23 4.95 -49.14
CA ARG A 730 10.00 3.59 -49.62
C ARG A 730 9.81 3.54 -51.14
N LEU A 731 9.04 4.49 -51.68
CA LEU A 731 8.84 4.62 -53.13
C LEU A 731 10.17 4.92 -53.85
N CYS A 732 10.99 5.83 -53.32
CA CYS A 732 12.31 6.16 -53.86
C CYS A 732 13.27 4.96 -53.81
N MET A 733 13.28 4.18 -52.72
CA MET A 733 14.04 2.93 -52.62
C MET A 733 13.64 1.93 -53.70
N ARG A 734 12.32 1.75 -53.96
CA ARG A 734 11.80 0.88 -55.02
C ARG A 734 12.20 1.36 -56.43
N GLN A 735 12.45 2.65 -56.60
CA GLN A 735 12.91 3.26 -57.84
C GLN A 735 14.44 3.28 -57.98
N GLY A 736 15.19 2.82 -56.97
CA GLY A 736 16.66 2.89 -56.95
C GLY A 736 17.23 4.29 -56.69
N ARG A 737 16.42 5.24 -56.22
CA ARG A 737 16.84 6.62 -55.89
C ARG A 737 17.22 6.67 -54.41
N THR A 738 18.43 6.22 -54.10
CA THR A 738 18.93 6.04 -52.73
C THR A 738 19.10 7.35 -51.97
N ASP A 739 19.62 8.39 -52.62
CA ASP A 739 19.89 9.68 -51.95
C ASP A 739 18.60 10.39 -51.53
N GLU A 740 17.61 10.44 -52.43
CA GLU A 740 16.29 10.99 -52.10
C GLU A 740 15.55 10.16 -51.06
N ALA A 741 15.75 8.84 -51.04
CA ALA A 741 15.21 7.99 -49.98
C ALA A 741 15.82 8.33 -48.62
N ARG A 742 17.14 8.59 -48.56
CA ARG A 742 17.86 8.99 -47.35
C ARG A 742 17.33 10.32 -46.80
N GLU A 743 17.17 11.32 -47.67
CA GLU A 743 16.60 12.62 -47.31
C GLU A 743 15.18 12.48 -46.74
N CYS A 744 14.32 11.71 -47.43
CA CYS A 744 12.95 11.50 -46.97
C CYS A 744 12.91 10.77 -45.61
N LEU A 745 13.77 9.76 -45.37
CA LEU A 745 13.85 9.08 -44.07
C LEU A 745 14.37 10.01 -42.98
N HIS A 746 15.34 10.86 -43.29
CA HIS A 746 15.85 11.85 -42.35
C HIS A 746 14.75 12.83 -41.94
N GLN A 747 13.98 13.36 -42.91
CA GLN A 747 12.83 14.21 -42.63
C GLN A 747 11.77 13.47 -41.78
N ALA A 748 11.51 12.19 -42.07
CA ALA A 748 10.59 11.39 -41.27
C ALA A 748 11.03 11.29 -39.79
N LEU A 749 12.34 11.11 -39.54
CA LEU A 749 12.91 11.03 -38.20
C LEU A 749 13.03 12.39 -37.50
N ILE A 750 13.16 13.51 -38.23
CA ILE A 750 13.06 14.86 -37.65
C ILE A 750 11.66 15.07 -37.08
N HIS A 751 10.61 14.68 -37.82
CA HIS A 751 9.23 14.82 -37.36
C HIS A 751 8.88 13.83 -36.24
N ASN A 752 9.39 12.60 -36.30
CA ASN A 752 9.22 11.61 -35.24
C ASN A 752 10.50 10.77 -35.07
N PRO A 753 11.35 11.12 -34.08
CA PRO A 753 12.59 10.39 -33.79
C PRO A 753 12.37 8.92 -33.39
N GLN A 754 11.16 8.56 -32.95
CA GLN A 754 10.80 7.22 -32.50
C GLN A 754 9.99 6.43 -33.55
N ASP A 755 10.00 6.81 -34.83
CA ASP A 755 9.37 6.01 -35.88
C ASP A 755 10.21 4.75 -36.19
N ALA A 756 9.84 3.64 -35.56
CA ALA A 756 10.48 2.34 -35.74
C ALA A 756 10.57 1.88 -37.20
N VAL A 757 9.59 2.23 -38.05
CA VAL A 757 9.60 1.83 -39.46
C VAL A 757 10.56 2.70 -40.27
N ALA A 758 10.66 4.00 -39.96
CA ALA A 758 11.65 4.87 -40.58
C ALA A 758 13.08 4.43 -40.20
N LEU A 759 13.33 4.14 -38.92
CA LEU A 759 14.61 3.59 -38.44
C LEU A 759 14.96 2.27 -39.13
N GLN A 760 14.00 1.35 -39.27
CA GLN A 760 14.21 0.09 -39.97
C GLN A 760 14.50 0.27 -41.47
N LEU A 761 13.78 1.15 -42.15
CA LEU A 761 14.03 1.44 -43.57
C LEU A 761 15.39 2.13 -43.77
N MET A 762 15.82 2.94 -42.82
CA MET A 762 17.14 3.59 -42.84
C MET A 762 18.25 2.57 -42.62
N ALA A 763 18.12 1.69 -41.62
CA ALA A 763 19.03 0.56 -41.42
C ALA A 763 19.16 -0.31 -42.68
N LYS A 764 18.03 -0.63 -43.32
CA LYS A 764 18.00 -1.34 -44.60
C LYS A 764 18.77 -0.60 -45.69
N LEU A 765 18.60 0.72 -45.80
CA LEU A 765 19.29 1.54 -46.79
C LEU A 765 20.81 1.50 -46.59
N TYR A 766 21.30 1.61 -45.35
CA TYR A 766 22.73 1.48 -45.02
C TYR A 766 23.29 0.10 -45.40
N LEU A 767 22.56 -0.97 -45.09
CA LEU A 767 22.97 -2.34 -45.42
C LEU A 767 22.96 -2.61 -46.92
N ASP A 768 21.91 -2.17 -47.63
CA ASP A 768 21.78 -2.35 -49.09
C ASP A 768 22.81 -1.50 -49.85
N GLY A 769 23.24 -0.37 -49.28
CA GLY A 769 24.29 0.50 -49.81
C GLY A 769 25.73 0.04 -49.52
N GLY A 770 25.92 -0.98 -48.68
CA GLY A 770 27.25 -1.42 -48.24
C GLY A 770 27.98 -0.38 -47.38
N GLU A 771 27.24 0.50 -46.73
CA GLU A 771 27.75 1.55 -45.83
C GLU A 771 28.06 0.97 -44.44
N ASP A 772 28.31 1.83 -43.44
CA ASP A 772 28.73 1.42 -42.09
C ASP A 772 27.71 0.46 -41.41
N PRO A 773 28.07 -0.82 -41.20
CA PRO A 773 27.17 -1.79 -40.59
C PRO A 773 26.93 -1.52 -39.10
N GLU A 774 27.78 -0.74 -38.43
CA GLU A 774 27.59 -0.34 -37.04
C GLU A 774 26.42 0.64 -36.89
N ILE A 775 26.33 1.61 -37.79
CA ILE A 775 25.20 2.56 -37.83
C ILE A 775 23.89 1.81 -38.13
N ALA A 776 23.92 0.88 -39.09
CA ALA A 776 22.77 0.04 -39.42
C ALA A 776 22.31 -0.81 -38.22
N GLU A 777 23.24 -1.39 -37.47
CA GLU A 777 22.95 -2.14 -36.24
C GLU A 777 22.23 -1.28 -35.21
N VAL A 778 22.72 -0.07 -34.94
CA VAL A 778 22.12 0.84 -33.96
C VAL A 778 20.68 1.19 -34.36
N LEU A 779 20.46 1.56 -35.61
CA LEU A 779 19.14 1.92 -36.13
C LEU A 779 18.17 0.73 -36.10
N ALA A 780 18.62 -0.46 -36.52
CA ALA A 780 17.80 -1.67 -36.50
C ALA A 780 17.49 -2.14 -35.06
N ARG A 781 18.44 -2.00 -34.13
CA ARG A 781 18.24 -2.30 -32.70
C ARG A 781 17.22 -1.34 -32.08
N GLN A 782 17.32 -0.04 -32.36
CA GLN A 782 16.35 0.94 -31.89
C GLN A 782 14.95 0.65 -32.45
N ALA A 783 14.84 0.33 -33.74
CA ALA A 783 13.57 -0.08 -34.35
C ALA A 783 12.96 -1.32 -33.68
N ALA A 784 13.76 -2.34 -33.41
CA ALA A 784 13.32 -3.58 -32.74
C ALA A 784 12.96 -3.36 -31.27
N ALA A 785 13.64 -2.44 -30.57
CA ALA A 785 13.30 -2.07 -29.19
C ALA A 785 11.97 -1.30 -29.11
N LEU A 786 11.73 -0.39 -30.05
CA LEU A 786 10.49 0.39 -30.14
C LEU A 786 9.29 -0.48 -30.54
N ARG A 787 9.48 -1.46 -31.43
CA ARG A 787 8.45 -2.44 -31.82
C ARG A 787 9.01 -3.86 -31.86
N PRO A 788 8.94 -4.60 -30.73
CA PRO A 788 9.41 -5.98 -30.66
C PRO A 788 8.65 -6.96 -31.56
N ASP A 789 7.41 -6.64 -31.92
CA ASP A 789 6.56 -7.41 -32.84
C ASP A 789 6.96 -7.26 -34.32
N MET A 790 7.80 -6.27 -34.65
CA MET A 790 8.15 -5.96 -36.03
C MET A 790 9.23 -6.91 -36.57
N LYS A 791 8.80 -8.00 -37.20
CA LYS A 791 9.68 -9.00 -37.86
C LYS A 791 10.76 -8.37 -38.75
N SER A 792 10.42 -7.38 -39.57
CA SER A 792 11.39 -6.76 -40.48
C SER A 792 12.51 -6.02 -39.76
N ALA A 793 12.29 -5.47 -38.56
CA ALA A 793 13.35 -4.81 -37.79
C ALA A 793 14.38 -5.84 -37.27
N TRP A 794 13.90 -6.98 -36.76
CA TRP A 794 14.77 -8.09 -36.35
C TRP A 794 15.55 -8.70 -37.51
N LEU A 795 14.94 -8.79 -38.70
CA LEU A 795 15.64 -9.25 -39.91
C LEU A 795 16.77 -8.29 -40.33
N GLU A 796 16.53 -6.98 -40.33
CA GLU A 796 17.62 -6.02 -40.62
C GLU A 796 18.70 -6.03 -39.54
N LEU A 797 18.34 -6.24 -38.26
CA LEU A 797 19.31 -6.37 -37.17
C LEU A 797 20.18 -7.63 -37.34
N ALA A 798 19.58 -8.76 -37.73
CA ALA A 798 20.31 -9.98 -38.04
C ALA A 798 21.30 -9.76 -39.19
N ARG A 799 20.85 -9.12 -40.28
CA ARG A 799 21.71 -8.74 -41.41
C ARG A 799 22.88 -7.84 -40.98
N ALA A 800 22.65 -6.89 -40.08
CA ALA A 800 23.70 -6.02 -39.55
C ALA A 800 24.73 -6.81 -38.71
N PHE A 801 24.29 -7.76 -37.88
CA PHE A 801 25.19 -8.64 -37.14
C PHE A 801 26.01 -9.57 -38.04
N GLU A 802 25.41 -10.11 -39.11
CA GLU A 802 26.12 -10.92 -40.10
C GLU A 802 27.20 -10.12 -40.82
N ALA A 803 26.90 -8.88 -41.23
CA ALA A 803 27.86 -7.98 -41.86
C ALA A 803 29.07 -7.66 -40.95
N ARG A 804 28.89 -7.78 -39.63
CA ARG A 804 29.95 -7.60 -38.61
C ARG A 804 30.64 -8.89 -38.17
N GLY A 805 30.27 -10.04 -38.72
CA GLY A 805 30.82 -11.36 -38.32
C GLY A 805 30.31 -11.87 -36.97
N ARG A 806 29.24 -11.29 -36.42
CA ARG A 806 28.61 -11.69 -35.14
C ARG A 806 27.52 -12.74 -35.36
N HIS A 807 27.93 -13.93 -35.78
CA HIS A 807 26.99 -14.98 -36.22
C HIS A 807 26.06 -15.52 -35.12
N GLN A 808 26.48 -15.49 -33.85
CA GLN A 808 25.64 -15.92 -32.73
C GLN A 808 24.50 -14.93 -32.48
N ASP A 809 24.80 -13.64 -32.39
CA ASP A 809 23.80 -12.58 -32.21
C ASP A 809 22.81 -12.50 -33.39
N ALA A 810 23.30 -12.72 -34.61
CA ALA A 810 22.46 -12.80 -35.80
C ALA A 810 21.42 -13.94 -35.69
N ARG A 811 21.83 -15.11 -35.20
CA ARG A 811 20.94 -16.25 -35.00
C ARG A 811 19.86 -15.96 -33.95
N GLU A 812 20.21 -15.27 -32.86
CA GLU A 812 19.24 -14.84 -31.85
C GLU A 812 18.24 -13.82 -32.41
N ALA A 813 18.70 -12.86 -33.22
CA ALA A 813 17.83 -11.90 -33.87
C ALA A 813 16.88 -12.59 -34.88
N LEU A 814 17.36 -13.60 -35.63
CA LEU A 814 16.52 -14.41 -36.52
C LEU A 814 15.46 -15.24 -35.77
N TYR A 815 15.81 -15.77 -34.59
CA TYR A 815 14.86 -16.46 -33.72
C TYR A 815 13.75 -15.50 -33.25
N LYS A 816 14.11 -14.30 -32.81
CA LYS A 816 13.13 -13.24 -32.45
C LYS A 816 12.27 -12.79 -33.63
N ALA A 817 12.81 -12.87 -34.86
CA ALA A 817 12.06 -12.62 -36.09
C ALA A 817 11.10 -13.75 -36.48
N GLY A 818 11.13 -14.91 -35.80
CA GLY A 818 10.41 -16.12 -36.22
C GLY A 818 10.80 -16.56 -37.63
N ALA A 819 12.09 -16.47 -37.96
CA ALA A 819 12.68 -16.88 -39.24
C ALA A 819 13.56 -18.15 -39.11
N LEU A 820 13.78 -18.60 -37.88
CA LEU A 820 14.35 -19.88 -37.44
C LEU A 820 13.41 -20.45 -36.38
#